data_AF-A0A6L4YZC8-F1
#
_entry.id   AF-A0A6L4YZC8-F1
#
_cell.length_a   1.000
_cell.length_b   1.000
_cell.length_c   1.000
_cell.angle_alpha   90.00
_cell.angle_beta   90.00
_cell.angle_gamma   90.00
#
_symmetry.space_group_name_H-M   'P 1'
#
loop_
_entity.id
_entity.type
_entity.pdbx_description
1 polymer ?
#
loop_
_entity_poly.entity_id
_entity_poly.type
_entity_poly.pdbx_seq_one_letter_code
_entity_poly.pdbx_strand_id
1 'polypeptide(L)'
;MRNLLILITLLISTGISADNIDTLRVQSKITNVTVFFSGAQITRQADLKLKKGKYLIIAENLPQEINPRSIQVNGIEGCKTLSVKHQPEPQKVNIKGKDESAIEAGIKVLELKIKELKNRMNVFDMEEKIILDNSKLQKNEAGSSVTEIREAADFYRLRLNEIRQGKLSLDLELEKANIAIQESYLQLNKLISEKRKSYTQILIAIDSEKETNASLIFTYNISSAGWEPLYDFRVDNITQPLVIDYNAKVFQSSGEDWKNVKITLSTSNPSLSGEVPGLDTWYLGRKYTVPTYNTDKSGVCTLRGKVIDRNTKEPIPFVNVIVEKSGQQTGGTTSDFDGNYTIKPMQPGSYEMKASFVGYKPVLITGLVMKAGQITFQNIEMEATMVEIESFEVVDYKVPLIDKDKTSVGATISSEEIRRMPNRSANATATQVGGVYNASDMDNRNIYRNSGLQKEQNKTGTLTTNYLANSLKETVTNLEYLIDLPYSIPSDGEDYSIKIKDVSLPVNYVYHAIPKLEKDVFLTAEIRDWAQLNLLSGKSSIYYQSTFTGESAIDTDHSGDTLSISLGRDNNILVNREGNKALFDKRVMGNYIKEVIGWDITIKNNKNTTIKITVEDQFPISERKSIEVERLGAEGAKVNGDTGRITWEIELQPNEKKVLTYSYSVKYPKFENLLLE
;
A
#
# COMPACT_ATOMS: atom_id res chain seq x y z
N MET A 1 -96.22 36.58 28.09
CA MET A 1 -96.03 36.23 26.66
C MET A 1 -94.67 36.78 26.25
N ARG A 2 -93.67 36.08 25.71
CA ARG A 2 -93.41 34.68 25.32
C ARG A 2 -91.92 34.68 24.84
N ASN A 3 -91.10 33.77 25.38
CA ASN A 3 -89.80 33.16 24.96
C ASN A 3 -88.94 33.86 23.86
N LEU A 4 -87.63 34.11 23.95
CA LEU A 4 -86.42 33.40 24.42
C LEU A 4 -85.95 32.15 23.61
N LEU A 5 -84.75 32.29 23.03
CA LEU A 5 -83.65 31.32 22.73
C LEU A 5 -83.64 30.39 21.47
N ILE A 6 -82.58 30.61 20.65
CA ILE A 6 -81.50 29.70 20.16
C ILE A 6 -81.83 28.35 19.47
N LEU A 7 -81.23 28.12 18.28
CA LEU A 7 -80.75 26.81 17.79
C LEU A 7 -79.69 27.04 16.67
N ILE A 8 -78.39 27.11 16.98
CA ILE A 8 -77.36 26.04 16.98
C ILE A 8 -77.20 25.32 15.62
N THR A 9 -76.11 25.71 14.95
CA THR A 9 -75.38 25.00 13.89
C THR A 9 -74.91 23.63 14.36
N LEU A 10 -75.31 22.56 13.69
CA LEU A 10 -74.74 21.22 13.82
C LEU A 10 -73.85 20.93 12.60
N LEU A 11 -72.60 21.40 12.65
CA LEU A 11 -71.53 20.88 11.80
C LEU A 11 -71.05 19.60 12.46
N ILE A 12 -71.38 18.46 11.85
CA ILE A 12 -70.85 17.16 12.23
C ILE A 12 -69.35 17.19 11.91
N SER A 13 -68.53 17.46 12.92
CA SER A 13 -67.10 17.19 12.86
C SER A 13 -66.91 15.67 12.92
N THR A 14 -66.88 15.00 11.78
CA THR A 14 -66.17 13.73 11.68
C THR A 14 -64.70 14.05 11.95
N GLY A 15 -64.27 13.89 13.20
CA GLY A 15 -62.86 13.81 13.53
C GLY A 15 -62.28 12.61 12.80
N ILE A 16 -61.69 12.86 11.63
CA ILE A 16 -60.66 11.98 11.10
C ILE A 16 -59.53 12.09 12.12
N SER A 17 -59.49 11.16 13.08
CA SER A 17 -58.27 10.88 13.80
C SER A 17 -57.27 10.47 12.74
N ALA A 18 -56.45 11.43 12.29
CA ALA A 18 -55.22 11.09 11.63
C ALA A 18 -54.49 10.16 12.60
N ASP A 19 -54.26 8.91 12.18
CA ASP A 19 -53.29 8.04 12.85
C ASP A 19 -51.98 8.83 12.87
N ASN A 20 -51.70 9.53 13.97
CA ASN A 20 -50.48 10.30 14.12
C ASN A 20 -49.33 9.30 14.09
N ILE A 21 -48.57 9.31 13.01
CA ILE A 21 -47.32 8.55 12.92
C ILE A 21 -46.27 9.37 13.64
N ASP A 22 -45.86 8.91 14.83
CA ASP A 22 -44.81 9.55 15.60
C ASP A 22 -43.47 9.35 14.89
N THR A 23 -42.71 10.43 14.68
CA THR A 23 -41.38 10.35 14.05
C THR A 23 -40.30 10.33 15.11
N LEU A 24 -39.46 9.29 15.09
CA LEU A 24 -38.35 9.12 16.02
C LEU A 24 -37.02 9.10 15.26
N ARG A 25 -36.16 10.07 15.53
CA ARG A 25 -34.78 10.07 15.03
C ARG A 25 -33.90 9.33 16.03
N VAL A 26 -33.14 8.35 15.56
CA VAL A 26 -32.40 7.45 16.44
C VAL A 26 -30.92 7.40 16.06
N GLN A 27 -30.06 7.38 17.08
CA GLN A 27 -28.65 7.09 16.90
C GLN A 27 -28.46 5.57 16.99
N SER A 28 -27.81 5.02 15.98
CA SER A 28 -27.49 3.59 15.91
C SER A 28 -25.98 3.37 16.00
N LYS A 29 -25.57 2.23 16.56
CA LYS A 29 -24.16 1.82 16.68
C LYS A 29 -23.90 0.59 15.84
N ILE A 30 -22.73 0.51 15.21
CA ILE A 30 -22.25 -0.70 14.54
C ILE A 30 -21.88 -1.72 15.63
N THR A 31 -22.43 -2.92 15.55
CA THR A 31 -22.15 -4.01 16.50
C THR A 31 -21.31 -5.10 15.85
N ASN A 32 -21.62 -5.43 14.60
CA ASN A 32 -20.98 -6.50 13.84
C ASN A 32 -20.72 -6.05 12.40
N VAL A 33 -19.59 -6.49 11.86
CA VAL A 33 -19.22 -6.30 10.46
C VAL A 33 -18.78 -7.63 9.87
N THR A 34 -19.44 -8.06 8.80
CA THR A 34 -18.98 -9.17 7.96
C THR A 34 -18.27 -8.58 6.75
N VAL A 35 -16.95 -8.73 6.67
CA VAL A 35 -16.13 -8.24 5.55
C VAL A 35 -16.02 -9.33 4.49
N PHE A 36 -16.27 -8.98 3.24
CA PHE A 36 -16.13 -9.85 2.07
C PHE A 36 -14.85 -9.51 1.31
N PHE A 37 -14.43 -10.31 0.33
CA PHE A 37 -13.31 -9.90 -0.56
C PHE A 37 -13.58 -8.56 -1.24
N SER A 38 -14.85 -8.28 -1.53
CA SER A 38 -15.31 -6.98 -2.01
C SER A 38 -16.62 -6.60 -1.32
N GLY A 39 -16.56 -5.53 -0.55
CA GLY A 39 -17.65 -5.00 0.27
C GLY A 39 -17.65 -5.51 1.70
N ALA A 40 -18.60 -5.00 2.48
CA ALA A 40 -18.90 -5.48 3.82
C ALA A 40 -20.40 -5.39 4.09
N GLN A 41 -20.89 -6.27 4.94
CA GLN A 41 -22.20 -6.19 5.54
C GLN A 41 -22.07 -5.57 6.93
N ILE A 42 -22.76 -4.46 7.15
CA ILE A 42 -22.77 -3.71 8.40
C ILE A 42 -24.04 -4.04 9.14
N THR A 43 -23.92 -4.46 10.40
CA THR A 43 -25.06 -4.63 11.32
C THR A 43 -25.03 -3.54 12.37
N ARG A 44 -26.15 -2.86 12.52
CA ARG A 44 -26.33 -1.78 13.48
C ARG A 44 -27.47 -2.08 14.43
N GLN A 45 -27.37 -1.53 15.62
CA GLN A 45 -28.39 -1.61 16.66
C GLN A 45 -28.77 -0.21 17.16
N ALA A 46 -30.06 0.00 17.39
CA ALA A 46 -30.61 1.16 18.08
C ALA A 46 -31.68 0.72 19.08
N ASP A 47 -31.56 1.18 20.33
CA ASP A 47 -32.53 0.85 21.37
C ASP A 47 -33.70 1.84 21.35
N LEU A 48 -34.92 1.32 21.38
CA LEU A 48 -36.16 2.07 21.22
C LEU A 48 -37.07 1.88 22.43
N LYS A 49 -37.70 2.98 22.86
CA LYS A 49 -38.80 2.95 23.83
C LYS A 49 -40.06 3.40 23.13
N LEU A 50 -40.99 2.48 22.92
CA LEU A 50 -42.16 2.69 22.09
C LEU A 50 -43.42 2.52 22.92
N LYS A 51 -44.39 3.42 22.75
CA LYS A 51 -45.75 3.20 23.23
C LYS A 51 -46.53 2.44 22.16
N LYS A 52 -47.79 2.09 22.45
CA LYS A 52 -48.69 1.57 21.43
C LYS A 52 -48.91 2.63 20.34
N GLY A 53 -48.71 2.27 19.07
CA GLY A 53 -48.92 3.17 17.93
C GLY A 53 -47.98 2.92 16.76
N LYS A 54 -48.17 3.70 15.69
CA LYS A 54 -47.32 3.67 14.49
C LYS A 54 -46.20 4.68 14.60
N TYR A 55 -44.99 4.26 14.26
CA TYR A 55 -43.79 5.09 14.30
C TYR A 55 -43.06 5.11 12.96
N LEU A 56 -42.50 6.27 12.61
CA LEU A 56 -41.51 6.42 11.56
C LEU A 56 -40.14 6.63 12.22
N ILE A 57 -39.32 5.59 12.20
CA ILE A 57 -37.96 5.63 12.74
C ILE A 57 -37.02 6.08 11.64
N ILE A 58 -36.20 7.09 11.92
CA ILE A 58 -35.20 7.64 11.01
C ILE A 58 -33.82 7.36 11.58
N ALA A 59 -33.08 6.47 10.92
CA ALA A 59 -31.66 6.26 11.17
C ALA A 59 -30.83 7.16 10.24
N GLU A 60 -30.15 8.15 10.81
CA GLU A 60 -29.36 9.18 10.12
C GLU A 60 -27.85 8.92 10.21
N ASN A 61 -27.08 9.69 9.45
CA ASN A 61 -25.63 9.65 9.26
C ASN A 61 -25.14 8.28 8.81
N LEU A 62 -25.77 7.72 7.77
CA LEU A 62 -25.38 6.44 7.18
C LEU A 62 -24.57 6.64 5.88
N PRO A 63 -23.77 5.65 5.45
CA PRO A 63 -22.93 5.79 4.26
C PRO A 63 -23.75 6.03 2.99
N GLN A 64 -23.21 6.78 2.03
CA GLN A 64 -23.88 7.00 0.75
C GLN A 64 -24.00 5.71 -0.08
N GLU A 65 -23.03 4.82 0.06
CA GLU A 65 -22.86 3.64 -0.77
C GLU A 65 -23.66 2.42 -0.31
N ILE A 66 -24.63 2.61 0.58
CA ILE A 66 -25.54 1.54 0.97
C ILE A 66 -26.22 0.97 -0.28
N ASN A 67 -26.13 -0.34 -0.47
CA ASN A 67 -26.97 -1.03 -1.45
C ASN A 67 -28.41 -1.09 -0.91
N PRO A 68 -29.37 -0.35 -1.48
CA PRO A 68 -30.72 -0.25 -0.92
C PRO A 68 -31.46 -1.59 -0.90
N ARG A 69 -31.13 -2.51 -1.82
CA ARG A 69 -31.74 -3.85 -1.92
C ARG A 69 -31.23 -4.82 -0.85
N SER A 70 -30.15 -4.48 -0.17
CA SER A 70 -29.56 -5.31 0.88
C SER A 70 -30.08 -5.00 2.28
N ILE A 71 -30.92 -3.97 2.42
CA ILE A 71 -31.36 -3.50 3.74
C ILE A 71 -32.33 -4.53 4.34
N GLN A 72 -31.97 -5.01 5.53
CA GLN A 72 -32.79 -5.92 6.33
C GLN A 72 -33.04 -5.31 7.70
N VAL A 73 -34.23 -5.52 8.26
CA VAL A 73 -34.64 -4.99 9.56
C VAL A 73 -35.18 -6.12 10.42
N ASN A 74 -34.59 -6.27 11.61
CA ASN A 74 -34.83 -7.31 12.61
C ASN A 74 -34.86 -6.69 14.03
N GLY A 75 -34.98 -7.51 15.08
CA GLY A 75 -34.81 -7.09 16.49
C GLY A 75 -35.96 -6.27 17.10
N ILE A 76 -37.02 -6.00 16.34
CA ILE A 76 -38.18 -5.25 16.79
C ILE A 76 -39.25 -6.14 17.48
N GLU A 77 -38.85 -6.91 18.48
CA GLU A 77 -39.77 -7.81 19.21
C GLU A 77 -41.01 -7.06 19.74
N GLY A 78 -42.19 -7.56 19.38
CA GLY A 78 -43.48 -6.93 19.74
C GLY A 78 -43.96 -5.83 18.79
N CYS A 79 -43.23 -5.54 17.71
CA CYS A 79 -43.62 -4.61 16.66
C CYS A 79 -43.67 -5.30 15.29
N LYS A 80 -44.43 -4.72 14.35
CA LYS A 80 -44.48 -5.14 12.93
C LYS A 80 -43.78 -4.11 12.05
N THR A 81 -42.88 -4.54 11.17
CA THR A 81 -42.32 -3.67 10.12
C THR A 81 -43.37 -3.45 9.04
N LEU A 82 -43.71 -2.18 8.78
CA LEU A 82 -44.64 -1.79 7.72
C LEU A 82 -43.91 -1.47 6.42
N SER A 83 -42.79 -0.74 6.49
CA SER A 83 -41.98 -0.39 5.33
C SER A 83 -40.55 -0.01 5.70
N VAL A 84 -39.61 -0.22 4.79
CA VAL A 84 -38.23 0.24 4.88
C VAL A 84 -37.90 1.02 3.62
N LYS A 85 -37.42 2.26 3.78
CA LYS A 85 -37.07 3.14 2.66
C LYS A 85 -35.69 3.76 2.88
N HIS A 86 -34.83 3.67 1.87
CA HIS A 86 -33.56 4.39 1.81
C HIS A 86 -33.73 5.67 1.00
N GLN A 87 -33.13 6.77 1.46
CA GLN A 87 -33.06 8.01 0.70
C GLN A 87 -31.83 8.85 1.10
N PRO A 88 -31.33 9.73 0.23
CA PRO A 88 -30.31 10.72 0.60
C PRO A 88 -30.77 11.59 1.76
N GLU A 89 -29.84 12.03 2.59
CA GLU A 89 -30.13 13.08 3.56
C GLU A 89 -30.26 14.44 2.87
N PRO A 90 -31.15 15.31 3.36
CA PRO A 90 -31.19 16.70 2.91
C PRO A 90 -29.83 17.36 3.17
N GLN A 91 -29.20 17.88 2.11
CA GLN A 91 -27.90 18.54 2.23
C GLN A 91 -28.01 19.73 3.20
N LYS A 92 -27.24 19.69 4.28
CA LYS A 92 -26.99 20.89 5.09
C LYS A 92 -26.19 21.86 4.21
N VAL A 93 -26.63 23.11 4.09
CA VAL A 93 -25.97 24.13 3.26
C VAL A 93 -24.47 24.15 3.57
N ASN A 94 -23.67 23.90 2.54
CA ASN A 94 -22.23 23.68 2.65
C ASN A 94 -21.50 25.03 2.80
N ILE A 95 -21.67 25.67 3.96
CA ILE A 95 -20.97 26.92 4.28
C ILE A 95 -19.57 26.55 4.77
N LYS A 96 -18.56 27.06 4.08
CA LYS A 96 -17.15 26.92 4.45
C LYS A 96 -16.94 27.22 5.94
N GLY A 97 -16.40 26.24 6.67
CA GLY A 97 -16.25 26.36 8.12
C GLY A 97 -15.13 27.35 8.52
N LYS A 98 -15.19 27.88 9.75
CA LYS A 98 -14.08 28.69 10.31
C LYS A 98 -12.76 27.91 10.34
N ASP A 99 -12.80 26.62 10.69
CA ASP A 99 -11.61 25.77 10.75
C ASP A 99 -10.99 25.52 9.36
N GLU A 100 -11.84 25.32 8.34
CA GLU A 100 -11.40 25.13 6.94
C GLU A 100 -10.68 26.39 6.45
N SER A 101 -11.25 27.56 6.71
CA SER A 101 -10.65 28.84 6.35
C SER A 101 -9.35 29.12 7.11
N ALA A 102 -9.24 28.68 8.36
CA ALA A 102 -8.03 28.82 9.17
C ALA A 102 -6.89 27.93 8.66
N ILE A 103 -7.18 26.67 8.33
CA ILE A 103 -6.18 25.74 7.78
C ILE A 103 -5.70 26.21 6.41
N GLU A 104 -6.61 26.64 5.52
CA GLU A 104 -6.22 27.19 4.22
C GLU A 104 -5.36 28.45 4.33
N ALA A 105 -5.65 29.34 5.29
CA ALA A 105 -4.80 30.49 5.55
C ALA A 105 -3.40 30.07 6.03
N GLY A 106 -3.32 29.04 6.87
CA GLY A 106 -2.05 28.44 7.31
C GLY A 106 -1.25 27.82 6.17
N ILE A 107 -1.91 27.05 5.30
CA ILE A 107 -1.33 26.52 4.05
C ILE A 107 -0.77 27.67 3.24
N LYS A 108 -1.52 28.77 3.08
CA LYS A 108 -1.06 29.91 2.28
C LYS A 108 0.21 30.55 2.82
N VAL A 109 0.35 30.63 4.14
CA VAL A 109 1.57 31.13 4.80
C VAL A 109 2.75 30.19 4.54
N LEU A 110 2.54 28.88 4.64
CA LEU A 110 3.58 27.88 4.37
C LEU A 110 4.01 27.87 2.89
N GLU A 111 3.08 28.04 1.96
CA GLU A 111 3.39 28.21 0.52
C GLU A 111 4.32 29.40 0.29
N LEU A 112 4.03 30.54 0.93
CA LEU A 112 4.87 31.74 0.84
C LEU A 112 6.25 31.50 1.47
N LYS A 113 6.32 30.76 2.59
CA LYS A 113 7.58 30.42 3.23
C LYS A 113 8.46 29.51 2.37
N ILE A 114 7.87 28.48 1.77
CA ILE A 114 8.54 27.59 0.82
C ILE A 114 9.09 28.38 -0.36
N LYS A 115 8.30 29.32 -0.90
CA LYS A 115 8.71 30.21 -1.99
C LYS A 115 9.89 31.11 -1.57
N GLU A 116 9.86 31.70 -0.38
CA GLU A 116 10.95 32.52 0.17
C GLU A 116 12.25 31.70 0.31
N LEU A 117 12.17 30.50 0.88
CA LEU A 117 13.33 29.61 1.06
C LEU A 117 13.95 29.20 -0.28
N LYS A 118 13.12 28.84 -1.26
CA LYS A 118 13.60 28.54 -2.63
C LYS A 118 14.27 29.75 -3.29
N ASN A 119 13.74 30.96 -3.09
CA ASN A 119 14.38 32.18 -3.60
C ASN A 119 15.76 32.40 -2.96
N ARG A 120 15.88 32.21 -1.64
CA ARG A 120 17.17 32.32 -0.93
C ARG A 120 18.17 31.25 -1.38
N MET A 121 17.68 30.03 -1.65
CA MET A 121 18.51 28.95 -2.21
C MET A 121 19.07 29.34 -3.58
N ASN A 122 18.23 29.88 -4.46
CA ASN A 122 18.63 30.32 -5.79
C ASN A 122 19.72 31.40 -5.75
N VAL A 123 19.67 32.32 -4.76
CA VAL A 123 20.76 33.31 -4.57
C VAL A 123 22.10 32.60 -4.30
N PHE A 124 22.13 31.59 -3.44
CA PHE A 124 23.33 30.78 -3.21
C PHE A 124 23.75 29.96 -4.44
N ASP A 125 22.80 29.45 -5.22
CA ASP A 125 23.11 28.75 -6.47
C ASP A 125 23.76 29.66 -7.51
N MET A 126 23.25 30.88 -7.66
CA MET A 126 23.86 31.90 -8.52
C MET A 126 25.26 32.27 -8.02
N GLU A 127 25.44 32.44 -6.71
CA GLU A 127 26.73 32.77 -6.13
C GLU A 127 27.75 31.63 -6.30
N GLU A 128 27.36 30.38 -6.03
CA GLU A 128 28.21 29.20 -6.25
C GLU A 128 28.62 29.11 -7.72
N LYS A 129 27.68 29.35 -8.65
CA LYS A 129 27.96 29.39 -10.08
C LYS A 129 28.98 30.46 -10.45
N ILE A 130 28.81 31.70 -9.96
CA ILE A 130 29.75 32.81 -10.23
C ILE A 130 31.15 32.46 -9.74
N ILE A 131 31.27 31.87 -8.53
CA ILE A 131 32.55 31.45 -7.98
C ILE A 131 33.19 30.36 -8.82
N LEU A 132 32.42 29.36 -9.25
CA LEU A 132 32.91 28.26 -10.09
C LEU A 132 33.31 28.74 -11.48
N ASP A 133 32.53 29.64 -12.10
CA ASP A 133 32.86 30.21 -13.41
C ASP A 133 34.13 31.08 -13.33
N ASN A 134 34.32 31.81 -12.24
CA ASN A 134 35.52 32.60 -11.98
C ASN A 134 36.71 31.80 -11.44
N SER A 135 36.52 30.52 -11.08
CA SER A 135 37.61 29.62 -10.63
C SER A 135 38.48 29.09 -11.78
N LYS A 136 38.06 29.31 -13.03
CA LYS A 136 38.86 29.01 -14.23
C LYS A 136 39.95 30.07 -14.39
N LEU A 137 41.12 29.82 -13.81
CA LEU A 137 42.31 30.68 -13.97
C LEU A 137 42.61 30.87 -15.46
N GLN A 138 42.50 32.11 -15.95
CA GLN A 138 42.97 32.45 -17.30
C GLN A 138 44.49 32.25 -17.35
N LYS A 139 44.96 31.51 -18.36
CA LYS A 139 46.40 31.38 -18.65
C LYS A 139 46.92 32.72 -19.16
N ASN A 140 47.50 33.54 -18.28
CA ASN A 140 48.33 34.65 -18.70
C ASN A 140 49.69 34.12 -19.21
N GLU A 141 50.27 34.75 -20.23
CA GLU A 141 51.53 34.36 -20.88
C GLU A 141 52.76 34.37 -19.94
N ALA A 142 52.62 34.87 -18.70
CA ALA A 142 53.65 34.84 -17.65
C ALA A 142 53.46 33.76 -16.56
N GLY A 143 52.33 33.02 -16.57
CA GLY A 143 51.97 32.05 -15.52
C GLY A 143 51.62 32.71 -14.16
N SER A 144 50.59 32.20 -13.47
CA SER A 144 50.25 32.66 -12.12
C SER A 144 51.27 32.15 -11.09
N SER A 145 51.64 32.97 -10.11
CA SER A 145 52.59 32.55 -9.06
C SER A 145 51.97 31.49 -8.14
N VAL A 146 52.81 30.61 -7.57
CA VAL A 146 52.36 29.56 -6.63
C VAL A 146 51.65 30.16 -5.40
N THR A 147 51.98 31.39 -5.01
CA THR A 147 51.36 32.10 -3.88
C THR A 147 49.95 32.57 -4.22
N GLU A 148 49.74 33.19 -5.39
CA GLU A 148 48.40 33.62 -5.84
C GLU A 148 47.45 32.46 -6.04
N ILE A 149 47.95 31.32 -6.56
CA ILE A 149 47.16 30.09 -6.71
C ILE A 149 46.71 29.57 -5.33
N ARG A 150 47.58 29.64 -4.32
CA ARG A 150 47.26 29.21 -2.95
C ARG A 150 46.20 30.12 -2.31
N GLU A 151 46.35 31.43 -2.43
CA GLU A 151 45.40 32.41 -1.88
C GLU A 151 44.02 32.31 -2.53
N ALA A 152 43.98 32.13 -3.87
CA ALA A 152 42.73 31.90 -4.58
C ALA A 152 42.06 30.58 -4.15
N ALA A 153 42.83 29.50 -4.03
CA ALA A 153 42.33 28.20 -3.56
C ALA A 153 41.76 28.28 -2.12
N ASP A 154 42.42 29.03 -1.23
CA ASP A 154 41.95 29.25 0.14
C ASP A 154 40.67 30.08 0.18
N PHE A 155 40.58 31.15 -0.63
CA PHE A 155 39.38 31.96 -0.77
C PHE A 155 38.19 31.12 -1.30
N TYR A 156 38.39 30.36 -2.39
CA TYR A 156 37.34 29.50 -2.93
C TYR A 156 36.89 28.44 -1.93
N ARG A 157 37.83 27.80 -1.24
CA ARG A 157 37.51 26.81 -0.21
C ARG A 157 36.67 27.40 0.92
N LEU A 158 37.04 28.57 1.43
CA LEU A 158 36.28 29.23 2.49
C LEU A 158 34.88 29.60 2.01
N ARG A 159 34.77 30.28 0.86
CA ARG A 159 33.48 30.79 0.39
C ARG A 159 32.53 29.68 -0.07
N LEU A 160 33.04 28.65 -0.75
CA LEU A 160 32.23 27.48 -1.11
C LEU A 160 31.73 26.73 0.13
N ASN A 161 32.54 26.64 1.19
CA ASN A 161 32.10 26.05 2.45
C ASN A 161 30.98 26.87 3.10
N GLU A 162 31.09 28.19 3.14
CA GLU A 162 30.04 29.07 3.66
C GLU A 162 28.73 28.94 2.85
N ILE A 163 28.83 28.98 1.52
CA ILE A 163 27.68 28.83 0.62
C ILE A 163 27.01 27.47 0.83
N ARG A 164 27.79 26.38 0.85
CA ARG A 164 27.24 25.02 1.04
C ARG A 164 26.63 24.81 2.42
N GLN A 165 27.19 25.42 3.47
CA GLN A 165 26.57 25.42 4.80
C GLN A 165 25.26 26.21 4.82
N GLY A 166 25.21 27.36 4.14
CA GLY A 166 23.99 28.15 3.97
C GLY A 166 22.91 27.43 3.15
N LYS A 167 23.29 26.73 2.09
CA LYS A 167 22.39 25.86 1.31
C LYS A 167 21.86 24.73 2.18
N LEU A 168 22.72 24.04 2.92
CA LEU A 168 22.29 22.95 3.82
C LEU A 168 21.28 23.42 4.88
N SER A 169 21.48 24.59 5.49
CA SER A 169 20.53 25.11 6.49
C SER A 169 19.19 25.49 5.87
N LEU A 170 19.19 26.11 4.70
CA LEU A 170 17.97 26.42 3.95
C LEU A 170 17.23 25.16 3.52
N ASP A 171 17.95 24.10 3.14
CA ASP A 171 17.36 22.83 2.71
C ASP A 171 16.64 22.15 3.86
N LEU A 172 17.25 22.14 5.06
CA LEU A 172 16.61 21.65 6.29
C LEU A 172 15.37 22.48 6.68
N GLU A 173 15.39 23.79 6.48
CA GLU A 173 14.20 24.65 6.69
C GLU A 173 13.11 24.37 5.66
N LEU A 174 13.49 24.13 4.41
CA LEU A 174 12.58 23.82 3.30
C LEU A 174 11.89 22.47 3.53
N GLU A 175 12.65 21.45 3.95
CA GLU A 175 12.12 20.13 4.30
C GLU A 175 11.08 20.23 5.43
N LYS A 176 11.39 20.96 6.52
CA LYS A 176 10.45 21.19 7.62
C LYS A 176 9.16 21.88 7.16
N ALA A 177 9.28 22.90 6.32
CA ALA A 177 8.12 23.62 5.78
C ALA A 177 7.27 22.72 4.87
N ASN A 178 7.90 21.84 4.08
CA ASN A 178 7.21 20.86 3.23
C ASN A 178 6.46 19.80 4.06
N ILE A 179 7.04 19.32 5.16
CA ILE A 179 6.35 18.40 6.08
C ILE A 179 5.13 19.09 6.71
N ALA A 180 5.29 20.32 7.21
CA ALA A 180 4.19 21.05 7.85
C ALA A 180 3.03 21.37 6.88
N ILE A 181 3.33 21.71 5.61
CA ILE A 181 2.28 21.97 4.62
C ILE A 181 1.55 20.68 4.24
N GLN A 182 2.25 19.54 4.19
CA GLN A 182 1.65 18.23 3.99
C GLN A 182 0.67 17.89 5.11
N GLU A 183 1.09 18.01 6.37
CA GLU A 183 0.22 17.79 7.54
C GLU A 183 -1.03 18.68 7.48
N SER A 184 -0.86 19.94 7.07
CA SER A 184 -1.98 20.89 6.90
C SER A 184 -2.94 20.47 5.78
N TYR A 185 -2.42 20.01 4.63
CA TYR A 185 -3.25 19.48 3.53
C TYR A 185 -3.97 18.19 3.92
N LEU A 186 -3.31 17.27 4.65
CA LEU A 186 -3.94 16.06 5.19
C LEU A 186 -5.07 16.42 6.16
N GLN A 187 -4.83 17.39 7.05
CA GLN A 187 -5.84 17.88 7.97
C GLN A 187 -7.02 18.55 7.24
N LEU A 188 -6.75 19.36 6.22
CA LEU A 188 -7.78 20.01 5.40
C LEU A 188 -8.61 18.97 4.63
N ASN A 189 -7.95 18.03 3.96
CA ASN A 189 -8.61 16.96 3.19
C ASN A 189 -9.47 16.09 4.12
N LYS A 190 -8.97 15.75 5.32
CA LYS A 190 -9.75 15.05 6.34
C LYS A 190 -10.99 15.85 6.75
N LEU A 191 -10.83 17.15 7.03
CA LEU A 191 -11.91 18.02 7.49
C LEU A 191 -12.96 18.28 6.39
N ILE A 192 -12.53 18.47 5.14
CA ILE A 192 -13.41 18.60 3.97
C ILE A 192 -14.13 17.28 3.72
N SER A 193 -13.41 16.15 3.73
CA SER A 193 -13.99 14.82 3.61
C SER A 193 -15.05 14.59 4.67
N GLU A 194 -14.77 14.91 5.94
CA GLU A 194 -15.70 14.79 7.09
C GLU A 194 -16.91 15.73 7.02
N LYS A 195 -16.73 17.02 6.68
CA LYS A 195 -17.83 18.00 6.63
C LYS A 195 -18.71 17.84 5.38
N ARG A 196 -18.15 17.34 4.28
CA ARG A 196 -18.83 17.20 2.99
C ARG A 196 -19.26 15.75 2.69
N LYS A 197 -19.19 14.84 3.68
CA LYS A 197 -19.78 13.49 3.57
C LYS A 197 -21.25 13.65 3.20
N SER A 198 -21.63 13.05 2.08
CA SER A 198 -23.03 12.89 1.72
C SER A 198 -23.55 11.69 2.48
N TYR A 199 -24.42 11.94 3.45
CA TYR A 199 -25.05 10.87 4.22
C TYR A 199 -26.36 10.44 3.57
N THR A 200 -26.76 9.22 3.87
CA THR A 200 -28.10 8.72 3.60
C THR A 200 -28.79 8.37 4.90
N GLN A 201 -30.10 8.17 4.81
CA GLN A 201 -30.93 7.78 5.94
C GLN A 201 -31.82 6.60 5.56
N ILE A 202 -32.11 5.76 6.55
CA ILE A 202 -33.08 4.66 6.43
C ILE A 202 -34.30 5.03 7.27
N LEU A 203 -35.47 5.02 6.62
CA LEU A 203 -36.77 5.28 7.20
C LEU A 203 -37.48 3.94 7.39
N ILE A 204 -37.82 3.62 8.64
CA ILE A 204 -38.41 2.35 9.03
C ILE A 204 -39.76 2.66 9.67
N ALA A 205 -40.84 2.35 8.97
CA ALA A 205 -42.18 2.46 9.53
C ALA A 205 -42.50 1.18 10.29
N ILE A 206 -42.87 1.30 11.56
CA ILE A 206 -43.25 0.18 12.42
C ILE A 206 -44.60 0.42 13.08
N ASP A 207 -45.29 -0.66 13.43
CA ASP A 207 -46.50 -0.65 14.25
C ASP A 207 -46.24 -1.40 15.56
N SER A 208 -46.38 -0.71 16.69
CA SER A 208 -46.21 -1.28 18.02
C SER A 208 -47.58 -1.58 18.63
N GLU A 209 -47.89 -2.85 18.85
CA GLU A 209 -49.20 -3.27 19.34
C GLU A 209 -49.40 -2.96 20.83
N LYS A 210 -48.31 -2.78 21.57
CA LYS A 210 -48.26 -2.46 23.00
C LYS A 210 -47.05 -1.60 23.34
N GLU A 211 -46.97 -1.11 24.57
CA GLU A 211 -45.75 -0.48 25.07
C GLU A 211 -44.64 -1.51 25.18
N THR A 212 -43.49 -1.24 24.55
CA THR A 212 -42.36 -2.17 24.47
C THR A 212 -41.02 -1.45 24.41
N ASN A 213 -39.99 -2.10 24.94
CA ASN A 213 -38.60 -1.75 24.67
C ASN A 213 -38.12 -2.68 23.56
N ALA A 214 -37.84 -2.12 22.38
CA ALA A 214 -37.41 -2.88 21.22
C ALA A 214 -35.95 -2.56 20.89
N SER A 215 -35.20 -3.54 20.39
CA SER A 215 -33.83 -3.32 19.94
C SER A 215 -33.78 -3.42 18.42
N LEU A 216 -33.96 -2.29 17.74
CA LEU A 216 -33.95 -2.24 16.29
C LEU A 216 -32.58 -2.65 15.76
N ILE A 217 -32.51 -3.79 15.10
CA ILE A 217 -31.32 -4.27 14.41
C ILE A 217 -31.56 -4.09 12.92
N PHE A 218 -30.66 -3.42 12.23
CA PHE A 218 -30.72 -3.33 10.78
C PHE A 218 -29.36 -3.58 10.15
N THR A 219 -29.40 -4.22 8.99
CA THR A 219 -28.24 -4.70 8.28
C THR A 219 -28.27 -4.18 6.87
N TYR A 220 -27.10 -3.82 6.32
CA TYR A 220 -26.96 -3.37 4.94
C TYR A 220 -25.56 -3.67 4.41
N ASN A 221 -25.44 -3.82 3.09
CA ASN A 221 -24.16 -4.02 2.41
C ASN A 221 -23.63 -2.68 1.89
N ILE A 222 -22.32 -2.50 2.02
CA ILE A 222 -21.53 -1.43 1.42
C ILE A 222 -20.48 -2.03 0.50
N SER A 223 -20.07 -1.26 -0.50
CA SER A 223 -18.99 -1.63 -1.42
C SER A 223 -17.61 -1.21 -0.92
N SER A 224 -17.49 -0.09 -0.20
CA SER A 224 -16.23 0.57 0.22
C SER A 224 -15.48 -0.14 1.35
N ALA A 225 -15.43 -1.46 1.34
CA ALA A 225 -14.64 -2.26 2.26
C ALA A 225 -14.15 -3.53 1.56
N GLY A 226 -13.20 -4.21 2.15
CA GLY A 226 -12.77 -5.52 1.65
C GLY A 226 -11.71 -6.14 2.53
N TRP A 227 -11.41 -7.41 2.26
CA TRP A 227 -10.27 -8.07 2.85
C TRP A 227 -9.50 -8.93 1.87
N GLU A 228 -8.21 -9.15 2.15
CA GLU A 228 -7.34 -10.04 1.39
C GLU A 228 -6.59 -11.00 2.34
N PRO A 229 -6.42 -12.29 1.99
CA PRO A 229 -5.64 -13.21 2.79
C PRO A 229 -4.14 -12.90 2.69
N LEU A 230 -3.46 -13.00 3.83
CA LEU A 230 -2.01 -12.85 3.96
C LEU A 230 -1.46 -13.94 4.87
N TYR A 231 -0.40 -14.61 4.45
CA TYR A 231 0.20 -15.69 5.25
C TYR A 231 1.63 -15.36 5.66
N ASP A 232 2.03 -15.72 6.87
CA ASP A 232 3.45 -15.76 7.24
C ASP A 232 3.86 -17.22 7.46
N PHE A 233 4.83 -17.68 6.67
CA PHE A 233 5.48 -18.97 6.84
C PHE A 233 6.73 -18.79 7.70
N ARG A 234 6.81 -19.45 8.85
CA ARG A 234 7.90 -19.29 9.82
C ARG A 234 8.56 -20.62 10.13
N VAL A 235 9.88 -20.66 9.98
CA VAL A 235 10.72 -21.82 10.29
C VAL A 235 11.95 -21.38 11.07
N ASP A 236 12.08 -21.80 12.32
CA ASP A 236 13.28 -21.51 13.10
C ASP A 236 14.41 -22.51 12.79
N ASN A 237 14.07 -23.77 12.54
CA ASN A 237 15.02 -24.83 12.22
C ASN A 237 14.30 -25.91 11.39
N ILE A 238 15.01 -26.51 10.42
CA ILE A 238 14.54 -27.62 9.59
C ILE A 238 14.20 -28.93 10.35
N THR A 239 14.41 -28.95 11.67
CA THR A 239 13.96 -30.05 12.55
C THR A 239 12.67 -29.73 13.30
N GLN A 240 12.16 -28.50 13.17
CA GLN A 240 10.92 -28.05 13.80
C GLN A 240 9.78 -27.98 12.77
N PRO A 241 8.53 -28.10 13.24
CA PRO A 241 7.36 -27.85 12.41
C PRO A 241 7.40 -26.47 11.75
N LEU A 242 6.79 -26.37 10.56
CA LEU A 242 6.48 -25.10 9.93
C LEU A 242 5.32 -24.46 10.70
N VAL A 243 5.45 -23.18 11.02
CA VAL A 243 4.35 -22.37 11.57
C VAL A 243 3.79 -21.52 10.44
N ILE A 244 2.46 -21.53 10.30
CA ILE A 244 1.72 -20.69 9.34
C ILE A 244 0.83 -19.75 10.13
N ASP A 245 1.12 -18.45 10.10
CA ASP A 245 0.19 -17.43 10.58
C ASP A 245 -0.76 -17.03 9.46
N TYR A 246 -2.06 -17.10 9.73
CA TYR A 246 -3.13 -16.65 8.85
C TYR A 246 -3.51 -15.25 9.27
N ASN A 247 -3.32 -14.28 8.39
CA ASN A 247 -3.69 -12.90 8.58
C ASN A 247 -4.67 -12.47 7.47
N ALA A 248 -5.46 -11.45 7.77
CA ALA A 248 -6.26 -10.75 6.78
C ALA A 248 -5.87 -9.28 6.76
N LYS A 249 -5.65 -8.74 5.56
CA LYS A 249 -5.60 -7.29 5.36
C LYS A 249 -7.02 -6.81 5.14
N VAL A 250 -7.56 -6.06 6.09
CA VAL A 250 -8.91 -5.48 6.03
C VAL A 250 -8.79 -3.98 5.79
N PHE A 251 -9.56 -3.45 4.85
CA PHE A 251 -9.62 -2.01 4.58
C PHE A 251 -11.06 -1.55 4.48
N GLN A 252 -11.29 -0.26 4.74
CA GLN A 252 -12.59 0.38 4.49
C GLN A 252 -12.47 1.90 4.32
N SER A 253 -13.37 2.47 3.53
CA SER A 253 -13.52 3.92 3.34
C SER A 253 -15.01 4.32 3.30
N SER A 254 -15.83 3.66 4.12
CA SER A 254 -17.28 3.81 4.15
C SER A 254 -17.77 5.20 4.58
N GLY A 255 -16.87 6.06 5.03
CA GLY A 255 -17.16 7.34 5.65
C GLY A 255 -17.37 7.23 7.16
N GLU A 256 -17.37 6.02 7.73
CA GLU A 256 -17.60 5.79 9.16
C GLU A 256 -16.55 4.85 9.75
N ASP A 257 -15.96 5.25 10.88
CA ASP A 257 -15.04 4.39 11.60
C ASP A 257 -15.78 3.22 12.25
N TRP A 258 -15.24 2.02 12.11
CA TRP A 258 -15.67 0.89 12.91
C TRP A 258 -14.90 0.96 14.24
N LYS A 259 -15.59 1.11 15.37
CA LYS A 259 -14.96 1.25 16.68
C LYS A 259 -15.37 0.11 17.58
N ASN A 260 -14.41 -0.74 17.92
CA ASN A 260 -14.60 -1.90 18.81
C ASN A 260 -15.74 -2.83 18.36
N VAL A 261 -15.76 -3.19 17.08
CA VAL A 261 -16.82 -4.02 16.47
C VAL A 261 -16.38 -5.47 16.35
N LYS A 262 -17.32 -6.42 16.41
CA LYS A 262 -17.05 -7.82 16.09
C LYS A 262 -16.90 -7.98 14.58
N ILE A 263 -15.79 -8.59 14.14
CA ILE A 263 -15.50 -8.81 12.72
C ILE A 263 -15.72 -10.28 12.35
N THR A 264 -16.31 -10.50 11.19
CA THR A 264 -16.37 -11.79 10.51
C THR A 264 -15.76 -11.62 9.13
N LEU A 265 -14.83 -12.48 8.75
CA LEU A 265 -14.25 -12.47 7.40
C LEU A 265 -14.92 -13.56 6.58
N SER A 266 -15.46 -13.21 5.42
CA SER A 266 -16.18 -14.15 4.56
C SER A 266 -15.55 -14.19 3.17
N THR A 267 -15.37 -15.40 2.64
CA THR A 267 -14.90 -15.60 1.26
C THR A 267 -16.01 -15.43 0.22
N SER A 268 -17.27 -15.25 0.66
CA SER A 268 -18.37 -14.96 -0.26
C SER A 268 -18.25 -13.56 -0.86
N ASN A 269 -18.85 -13.36 -2.04
CA ASN A 269 -19.01 -12.04 -2.62
C ASN A 269 -20.51 -11.81 -2.92
N PRO A 270 -21.25 -11.11 -2.04
CA PRO A 270 -22.69 -10.89 -2.22
C PRO A 270 -23.01 -9.92 -3.36
N SER A 271 -22.01 -9.31 -3.99
CA SER A 271 -22.19 -8.46 -5.17
C SER A 271 -22.15 -9.26 -6.48
N LEU A 272 -21.76 -10.55 -6.45
CA LEU A 272 -21.79 -11.42 -7.62
C LEU A 272 -23.20 -11.97 -7.88
N SER A 273 -23.56 -12.08 -9.16
CA SER A 273 -24.82 -12.73 -9.54
C SER A 273 -24.78 -14.22 -9.17
N GLY A 274 -25.87 -14.71 -8.56
CA GLY A 274 -26.10 -16.14 -8.37
C GLY A 274 -26.71 -16.83 -9.58
N GLU A 275 -26.87 -16.13 -10.71
CA GLU A 275 -27.42 -16.68 -11.93
C GLU A 275 -26.40 -17.60 -12.61
N VAL A 276 -26.80 -18.85 -12.86
CA VAL A 276 -25.96 -19.83 -13.56
C VAL A 276 -25.88 -19.43 -15.04
N PRO A 277 -24.67 -19.28 -15.62
CA PRO A 277 -24.54 -18.94 -17.03
C PRO A 277 -25.04 -20.08 -17.93
N GLY A 278 -25.73 -19.72 -19.00
CA GLY A 278 -26.11 -20.64 -20.07
C GLY A 278 -24.92 -20.94 -20.99
N LEU A 279 -24.77 -22.19 -21.41
CA LEU A 279 -23.76 -22.58 -22.39
C LEU A 279 -24.35 -22.48 -23.81
N ASP A 280 -23.97 -21.43 -24.53
CA ASP A 280 -24.37 -21.27 -25.93
C ASP A 280 -23.68 -22.30 -26.83
N THR A 281 -24.35 -22.66 -27.93
CA THR A 281 -23.78 -23.59 -28.93
C THR A 281 -22.51 -22.98 -29.55
N TRP A 282 -21.38 -23.68 -29.41
CA TRP A 282 -20.14 -23.29 -30.05
C TRP A 282 -20.09 -23.77 -31.50
N TYR A 283 -20.04 -22.83 -32.44
CA TYR A 283 -19.83 -23.12 -33.86
C TYR A 283 -18.35 -22.95 -34.22
N LEU A 284 -17.71 -24.04 -34.66
CA LEU A 284 -16.33 -24.05 -35.12
C LEU A 284 -16.12 -23.01 -36.25
N GLY A 285 -15.06 -22.19 -36.15
CA GLY A 285 -14.75 -21.15 -37.13
C GLY A 285 -15.50 -19.82 -36.94
N ARG A 286 -16.47 -19.74 -36.01
CA ARG A 286 -17.02 -18.46 -35.54
C ARG A 286 -16.27 -18.02 -34.29
N LYS A 287 -16.00 -16.72 -34.17
CA LYS A 287 -15.43 -16.15 -32.94
C LYS A 287 -16.46 -16.36 -31.82
N TYR A 288 -16.16 -17.27 -30.89
CA TYR A 288 -16.99 -17.49 -29.72
C TYR A 288 -16.90 -16.24 -28.84
N THR A 289 -17.99 -15.47 -28.80
CA THR A 289 -18.13 -14.36 -27.87
C THR A 289 -18.78 -14.91 -26.61
N VAL A 290 -18.01 -15.01 -25.53
CA VAL A 290 -18.55 -15.33 -24.21
C VAL A 290 -19.62 -14.27 -23.89
N PRO A 291 -20.87 -14.65 -23.58
CA PRO A 291 -21.89 -13.68 -23.18
C PRO A 291 -21.33 -12.87 -22.01
N THR A 292 -21.22 -11.55 -22.20
CA THR A 292 -20.89 -10.67 -21.08
C THR A 292 -22.13 -10.61 -20.21
N TYR A 293 -22.19 -11.47 -19.20
CA TYR A 293 -23.11 -11.28 -18.08
C TYR A 293 -22.82 -9.88 -17.56
N ASN A 294 -23.84 -9.04 -17.57
CA ASN A 294 -23.79 -7.70 -17.04
C ASN A 294 -23.60 -7.88 -15.53
N THR A 295 -22.34 -8.09 -15.10
CA THR A 295 -21.96 -7.88 -13.72
C THR A 295 -22.44 -6.47 -13.45
N ASP A 296 -23.43 -6.36 -12.56
CA ASP A 296 -23.88 -5.06 -12.12
C ASP A 296 -22.62 -4.24 -11.83
N LYS A 297 -22.68 -2.95 -12.13
CA LYS A 297 -21.63 -1.96 -11.83
C LYS A 297 -21.37 -1.81 -10.31
N SER A 298 -21.65 -2.85 -9.52
CA SER A 298 -21.43 -3.01 -8.10
C SER A 298 -20.14 -3.81 -7.88
N GLY A 299 -19.15 -3.13 -7.32
CA GLY A 299 -17.83 -3.66 -6.98
C GLY A 299 -16.88 -2.49 -6.90
N VAL A 300 -15.91 -2.53 -5.99
CA VAL A 300 -14.95 -1.42 -5.88
C VAL A 300 -13.87 -1.50 -6.95
N CYS A 301 -13.31 -0.36 -7.30
CA CYS A 301 -12.13 -0.22 -8.13
C CYS A 301 -11.06 0.58 -7.39
N THR A 302 -9.83 0.48 -7.86
CA THR A 302 -8.68 1.16 -7.26
C THR A 302 -8.04 2.04 -8.32
N LEU A 303 -7.83 3.32 -8.02
CA LEU A 303 -7.02 4.20 -8.86
C LEU A 303 -5.59 4.21 -8.31
N ARG A 304 -4.61 3.94 -9.16
CA ARG A 304 -3.20 4.07 -8.82
C ARG A 304 -2.48 4.92 -9.85
N GLY A 305 -1.38 5.52 -9.45
CA GLY A 305 -0.49 6.17 -10.41
C GLY A 305 0.75 6.70 -9.74
N LYS A 306 1.59 7.31 -10.56
CA LYS A 306 2.79 8.01 -10.13
C LYS A 306 2.76 9.45 -10.65
N VAL A 307 3.20 10.39 -9.82
CA VAL A 307 3.36 11.79 -10.17
C VAL A 307 4.85 12.09 -10.36
N ILE A 308 5.19 12.68 -11.49
CA ILE A 308 6.57 13.01 -11.87
C ILE A 308 6.69 14.42 -12.43
N ASP A 309 7.87 15.02 -12.32
CA ASP A 309 8.20 16.26 -13.02
C ASP A 309 8.33 15.97 -14.52
N ARG A 310 7.69 16.82 -15.34
CA ARG A 310 7.63 16.65 -16.79
C ARG A 310 9.02 16.66 -17.44
N ASN A 311 9.94 17.45 -16.90
CA ASN A 311 11.27 17.72 -17.45
C ASN A 311 12.33 16.79 -16.85
N THR A 312 12.43 16.71 -15.52
CA THR A 312 13.46 15.90 -14.85
C THR A 312 13.10 14.43 -14.80
N LYS A 313 11.80 14.11 -14.96
CA LYS A 313 11.23 12.76 -14.76
C LYS A 313 11.39 12.22 -13.33
N GLU A 314 11.80 13.06 -12.39
CA GLU A 314 11.89 12.71 -10.97
C GLU A 314 10.50 12.62 -10.33
N PRO A 315 10.32 11.74 -9.34
CA PRO A 315 9.06 11.67 -8.59
C PRO A 315 8.79 12.97 -7.85
N ILE A 316 7.52 13.42 -7.89
CA ILE A 316 7.08 14.58 -7.10
C ILE A 316 6.32 14.05 -5.88
N PRO A 317 6.88 14.17 -4.68
CA PRO A 317 6.17 13.80 -3.48
C PRO A 317 5.12 14.84 -3.08
N PHE A 318 4.13 14.40 -2.31
CA PHE A 318 3.12 15.25 -1.65
C PHE A 318 2.19 16.01 -2.58
N VAL A 319 2.06 15.58 -3.84
CA VAL A 319 1.09 16.15 -4.76
C VAL A 319 -0.31 15.78 -4.28
N ASN A 320 -1.16 16.78 -4.09
CA ASN A 320 -2.57 16.56 -3.76
C ASN A 320 -3.30 16.07 -5.00
N VAL A 321 -3.82 14.84 -4.97
CA VAL A 321 -4.56 14.19 -6.06
C VAL A 321 -6.01 14.01 -5.63
N ILE A 322 -6.92 14.70 -6.31
CA ILE A 322 -8.35 14.72 -6.01
C ILE A 322 -9.12 14.14 -7.19
N VAL A 323 -10.10 13.28 -6.91
CA VAL A 323 -11.03 12.72 -7.90
C VAL A 323 -12.44 13.23 -7.65
N GLU A 324 -13.04 13.84 -8.66
CA GLU A 324 -14.36 14.45 -8.64
C GLU A 324 -15.33 13.74 -9.60
N LYS A 325 -16.61 13.75 -9.23
CA LYS A 325 -17.73 13.34 -10.08
C LYS A 325 -18.82 14.41 -10.00
N SER A 326 -19.19 14.98 -11.15
CA SER A 326 -20.20 16.06 -11.21
C SER A 326 -19.88 17.26 -10.29
N GLY A 327 -18.60 17.61 -10.16
CA GLY A 327 -18.12 18.72 -9.32
C GLY A 327 -18.05 18.41 -7.82
N GLN A 328 -18.39 17.19 -7.39
CA GLN A 328 -18.23 16.75 -6.00
C GLN A 328 -17.00 15.84 -5.88
N GLN A 329 -16.16 16.11 -4.88
CA GLN A 329 -15.03 15.25 -4.54
C GLN A 329 -15.52 13.88 -4.04
N THR A 330 -15.10 12.82 -4.72
CA THR A 330 -15.46 11.42 -4.44
C THR A 330 -14.29 10.58 -3.92
N GLY A 331 -13.06 11.07 -4.06
CA GLY A 331 -11.86 10.45 -3.53
C GLY A 331 -10.68 11.42 -3.58
N GLY A 332 -9.63 11.16 -2.80
CA GLY A 332 -8.42 11.97 -2.85
C GLY A 332 -7.33 11.42 -1.95
N THR A 333 -6.07 11.69 -2.31
CA THR A 333 -4.88 11.28 -1.58
C THR A 333 -3.73 12.26 -1.86
N THR A 334 -2.58 12.06 -1.23
CA THR A 334 -1.31 12.70 -1.61
C THR A 334 -0.32 11.67 -2.15
N SER A 335 0.57 12.07 -3.06
CA SER A 335 1.67 11.18 -3.45
C SER A 335 2.70 10.99 -2.31
N ASP A 336 3.28 9.80 -2.25
CA ASP A 336 4.37 9.45 -1.32
C ASP A 336 5.74 9.98 -1.78
N PHE A 337 6.82 9.65 -1.06
CA PHE A 337 8.19 10.05 -1.38
C PHE A 337 8.68 9.57 -2.75
N ASP A 338 8.13 8.45 -3.24
CA ASP A 338 8.44 7.87 -4.55
C ASP A 338 7.47 8.38 -5.65
N GLY A 339 6.63 9.35 -5.32
CA GLY A 339 5.62 9.95 -6.19
C GLY A 339 4.40 9.06 -6.44
N ASN A 340 4.28 7.90 -5.79
CA ASN A 340 3.15 7.00 -6.00
C ASN A 340 1.93 7.48 -5.21
N TYR A 341 0.76 7.21 -5.76
CA TYR A 341 -0.50 7.50 -5.08
C TYR A 341 -1.50 6.36 -5.32
N THR A 342 -2.35 6.10 -4.33
CA THR A 342 -3.46 5.15 -4.43
C THR A 342 -4.72 5.79 -3.89
N ILE A 343 -5.82 5.69 -4.65
CA ILE A 343 -7.16 6.05 -4.19
C ILE A 343 -7.99 4.77 -4.27
N LYS A 344 -8.30 4.21 -3.11
CA LYS A 344 -9.13 3.02 -2.95
C LYS A 344 -9.99 3.15 -1.70
N PRO A 345 -11.13 2.45 -1.66
CA PRO A 345 -11.92 1.99 -2.80
C PRO A 345 -12.62 3.15 -3.52
N MET A 346 -12.86 2.97 -4.83
CA MET A 346 -13.66 3.88 -5.67
C MET A 346 -14.82 3.12 -6.33
N GLN A 347 -15.86 3.83 -6.74
CA GLN A 347 -16.94 3.24 -7.53
C GLN A 347 -16.58 3.19 -9.03
N PRO A 348 -17.07 2.20 -9.79
CA PRO A 348 -16.95 2.18 -11.23
C PRO A 348 -17.73 3.36 -11.83
N GLY A 349 -17.11 4.08 -12.76
CA GLY A 349 -17.71 5.28 -13.32
C GLY A 349 -16.71 6.16 -14.08
N SER A 350 -17.21 7.29 -14.56
CA SER A 350 -16.39 8.33 -15.18
C SER A 350 -16.15 9.47 -14.19
N TYR A 351 -14.90 9.92 -14.13
CA TYR A 351 -14.42 10.89 -13.17
C TYR A 351 -13.55 11.97 -13.82
N GLU A 352 -13.38 13.07 -13.11
CA GLU A 352 -12.35 14.08 -13.34
C GLU A 352 -11.32 13.98 -12.23
N MET A 353 -10.04 14.19 -12.55
CA MET A 353 -8.95 14.12 -11.60
C MET A 353 -8.12 15.41 -11.65
N LYS A 354 -7.83 15.98 -10.48
CA LYS A 354 -7.03 17.18 -10.31
C LYS A 354 -5.78 16.88 -9.50
N ALA A 355 -4.62 17.32 -9.98
CA ALA A 355 -3.36 17.25 -9.26
C ALA A 355 -2.78 18.65 -9.07
N SER A 356 -2.36 18.97 -7.84
CA SER A 356 -1.80 20.29 -7.51
C SER A 356 -0.66 20.17 -6.50
N PHE A 357 0.40 20.95 -6.73
CA PHE A 357 1.54 21.05 -5.84
C PHE A 357 2.25 22.40 -5.99
N VAL A 358 2.87 22.90 -4.92
CA VAL A 358 3.48 24.23 -4.88
C VAL A 358 4.71 24.29 -5.79
N GLY A 359 4.75 25.31 -6.66
CA GLY A 359 5.82 25.48 -7.64
C GLY A 359 5.59 24.70 -8.95
N TYR A 360 4.41 24.11 -9.12
CA TYR A 360 4.00 23.41 -10.33
C TYR A 360 2.68 23.94 -10.87
N LYS A 361 2.47 23.84 -12.18
CA LYS A 361 1.16 24.10 -12.79
C LYS A 361 0.17 22.99 -12.41
N PRO A 362 -1.04 23.31 -11.91
CA PRO A 362 -2.06 22.30 -11.65
C PRO A 362 -2.45 21.54 -12.93
N VAL A 363 -2.73 20.25 -12.79
CA VAL A 363 -3.11 19.36 -13.89
C VAL A 363 -4.54 18.89 -13.69
N LEU A 364 -5.37 19.00 -14.75
CA LEU A 364 -6.73 18.47 -14.80
C LEU A 364 -6.80 17.36 -15.87
N ILE A 365 -7.26 16.18 -15.47
CA ILE A 365 -7.49 15.02 -16.34
C ILE A 365 -8.98 14.73 -16.36
N THR A 366 -9.58 14.73 -17.55
CA THR A 366 -11.01 14.47 -17.76
C THR A 366 -11.22 13.12 -18.43
N GLY A 367 -12.40 12.51 -18.23
CA GLY A 367 -12.77 11.25 -18.88
C GLY A 367 -12.09 10.00 -18.29
N LEU A 368 -11.67 10.05 -17.03
CA LEU A 368 -11.09 8.89 -16.35
C LEU A 368 -12.17 7.84 -16.08
N VAL A 369 -12.14 6.73 -16.81
CA VAL A 369 -13.11 5.63 -16.65
C VAL A 369 -12.54 4.53 -15.79
N MET A 370 -13.19 4.24 -14.66
CA MET A 370 -12.82 3.16 -13.76
C MET A 370 -13.85 2.03 -13.82
N LYS A 371 -13.38 0.78 -13.78
CA LYS A 371 -14.19 -0.44 -13.91
C LYS A 371 -14.12 -1.29 -12.65
N ALA A 372 -15.21 -1.96 -12.30
CA ALA A 372 -15.30 -2.82 -11.12
C ALA A 372 -14.23 -3.91 -11.12
N GLY A 373 -13.61 -4.16 -9.96
CA GLY A 373 -12.60 -5.20 -9.78
C GLY A 373 -11.29 -4.94 -10.53
N GLN A 374 -11.09 -3.76 -11.11
CA GLN A 374 -9.88 -3.39 -11.81
C GLN A 374 -9.11 -2.28 -11.10
N ILE A 375 -7.78 -2.36 -11.19
CA ILE A 375 -6.91 -1.23 -10.89
C ILE A 375 -6.80 -0.38 -12.16
N THR A 376 -7.28 0.86 -12.10
CA THR A 376 -7.04 1.86 -13.14
C THR A 376 -5.73 2.55 -12.82
N PHE A 377 -4.79 2.53 -13.77
CA PHE A 377 -3.51 3.24 -13.65
C PHE A 377 -3.57 4.57 -14.40
N GLN A 378 -3.25 5.67 -13.71
CA GLN A 378 -3.21 7.00 -14.31
C GLN A 378 -1.99 7.78 -13.78
N ASN A 379 -0.93 7.88 -14.58
CA ASN A 379 0.22 8.70 -14.21
C ASN A 379 -0.05 10.19 -14.48
N ILE A 380 0.66 11.05 -13.76
CA ILE A 380 0.52 12.51 -13.83
C ILE A 380 1.90 13.12 -14.04
N GLU A 381 2.06 13.91 -15.11
CA GLU A 381 3.26 14.71 -15.32
C GLU A 381 2.95 16.18 -15.01
N MET A 382 3.72 16.79 -14.09
CA MET A 382 3.54 18.19 -13.72
C MET A 382 4.69 19.05 -14.21
N GLU A 383 4.39 20.28 -14.64
CA GLU A 383 5.39 21.22 -15.14
C GLU A 383 5.77 22.22 -14.04
N ALA A 384 7.05 22.23 -13.65
CA ALA A 384 7.59 23.22 -12.72
C ALA A 384 7.42 24.65 -13.26
N THR A 385 7.14 25.60 -12.38
CA THR A 385 7.04 27.03 -12.71
C THR A 385 8.03 27.83 -11.87
N MET A 386 8.95 28.55 -12.53
CA MET A 386 9.81 29.53 -11.90
C MET A 386 9.11 30.89 -11.83
N VAL A 387 9.35 31.63 -10.75
CA VAL A 387 9.13 33.08 -10.77
C VAL A 387 10.35 33.70 -11.44
N GLU A 388 10.20 34.16 -12.67
CA GLU A 388 11.19 35.01 -13.32
C GLU A 388 11.32 36.32 -12.55
N ILE A 389 12.56 36.70 -12.23
CA ILE A 389 12.89 38.09 -11.94
C ILE A 389 13.57 38.60 -13.21
N GLU A 390 12.96 39.59 -13.87
CA GLU A 390 13.58 40.29 -15.00
C GLU A 390 14.92 40.88 -14.55
N SER A 391 15.97 40.60 -15.31
CA SER A 391 17.29 41.18 -15.10
C SER A 391 17.22 42.69 -15.26
N PHE A 392 17.52 43.43 -14.20
CA PHE A 392 17.84 44.85 -14.33
C PHE A 392 19.26 44.98 -14.90
N GLU A 393 19.40 45.65 -16.04
CA GLU A 393 20.70 46.12 -16.51
C GLU A 393 21.32 47.00 -15.43
N VAL A 394 22.50 46.62 -14.97
CA VAL A 394 23.30 47.43 -14.05
C VAL A 394 23.81 48.63 -14.83
N VAL A 395 23.08 49.75 -14.74
CA VAL A 395 23.61 51.06 -15.15
C VAL A 395 24.61 51.50 -14.09
N ASP A 396 25.88 51.50 -14.47
CA ASP A 396 27.01 52.00 -13.70
C ASP A 396 26.72 53.42 -13.17
N TYR A 397 26.63 53.59 -11.85
CA TYR A 397 26.55 54.90 -11.22
C TYR A 397 27.72 55.10 -10.28
N LYS A 398 28.57 56.08 -10.62
CA LYS A 398 29.77 56.49 -9.90
C LYS A 398 29.67 57.96 -9.52
N VAL A 399 29.19 58.30 -8.31
CA VAL A 399 29.31 59.65 -7.70
C VAL A 399 29.18 59.55 -6.16
N PRO A 400 29.63 60.53 -5.34
CA PRO A 400 30.98 60.74 -4.81
C PRO A 400 31.04 60.69 -3.26
N LEU A 401 32.26 60.79 -2.71
CA LEU A 401 32.53 60.91 -1.27
C LEU A 401 32.08 62.28 -0.72
N ILE A 402 31.24 62.25 0.33
CA ILE A 402 30.88 63.33 1.28
C ILE A 402 29.83 64.34 0.78
N ASP A 403 28.70 64.38 1.51
CA ASP A 403 27.79 65.52 1.56
C ASP A 403 27.86 66.15 2.96
N LYS A 404 28.20 67.44 3.02
CA LYS A 404 28.23 68.26 4.23
C LYS A 404 26.83 68.84 4.39
N ASP A 405 26.16 68.45 5.47
CA ASP A 405 25.00 69.12 6.10
C ASP A 405 23.79 68.22 6.40
N LYS A 406 24.02 67.00 6.95
CA LYS A 406 23.00 66.34 7.78
C LYS A 406 23.57 65.81 9.09
N THR A 407 23.26 66.55 10.14
CA THR A 407 23.48 66.29 11.56
C THR A 407 22.38 65.37 12.11
N SER A 408 22.68 64.09 12.27
CA SER A 408 22.12 63.21 13.32
C SER A 408 22.92 61.91 13.37
N VAL A 409 23.56 61.69 14.51
CA VAL A 409 24.60 60.70 14.76
C VAL A 409 24.00 59.33 15.06
N GLY A 410 24.34 58.35 14.23
CA GLY A 410 24.20 56.92 14.52
C GLY A 410 25.36 56.20 13.83
N ALA A 411 26.42 55.91 14.57
CA ALA A 411 27.71 55.47 14.04
C ALA A 411 27.62 54.08 13.36
N THR A 412 28.24 53.98 12.18
CA THR A 412 28.49 52.71 11.47
C THR A 412 29.82 52.15 11.96
N ILE A 413 29.81 50.95 12.54
CA ILE A 413 31.02 50.26 13.00
C ILE A 413 31.57 49.45 11.83
N SER A 414 32.84 49.67 11.49
CA SER A 414 33.50 48.95 10.39
C SER A 414 33.87 47.51 10.79
N SER A 415 33.98 46.62 9.80
CA SER A 415 34.41 45.22 10.03
C SER A 415 35.77 45.10 10.72
N GLU A 416 36.61 46.13 10.58
CA GLU A 416 37.96 46.19 11.15
C GLU A 416 37.95 46.58 12.65
N GLU A 417 36.92 47.31 13.11
CA GLU A 417 36.71 47.67 14.52
C GLU A 417 36.06 46.54 15.33
N ILE A 418 35.20 45.71 14.70
CA ILE A 418 34.63 44.51 15.31
C ILE A 418 35.72 43.46 15.61
N ARG A 419 36.78 43.42 14.79
CA ARG A 419 37.90 42.47 14.94
C ARG A 419 38.85 42.81 16.10
N ARG A 420 38.80 44.03 16.64
CA ARG A 420 39.67 44.49 17.74
C ARG A 420 39.00 44.44 19.12
N MET A 421 37.80 43.88 19.22
CA MET A 421 37.06 43.77 20.49
C MET A 421 37.42 42.48 21.25
N PRO A 422 37.79 42.57 22.54
CA PRO A 422 38.29 41.44 23.31
C PRO A 422 37.16 40.69 24.02
N ASN A 423 36.33 39.94 23.28
CA ASN A 423 35.85 38.59 23.62
C ASN A 423 34.69 38.14 22.71
N ARG A 424 34.78 36.88 22.29
CA ARG A 424 33.86 36.18 21.39
C ARG A 424 32.92 35.29 22.20
N SER A 425 31.61 35.55 22.16
CA SER A 425 30.58 34.53 22.38
C SER A 425 29.20 35.06 21.98
N ALA A 426 28.50 34.29 21.13
CA ALA A 426 27.21 34.61 20.51
C ALA A 426 26.00 34.55 21.48
N ASN A 427 26.25 34.48 22.80
CA ASN A 427 25.20 34.31 23.82
C ASN A 427 24.86 35.59 24.60
N ALA A 428 25.43 36.74 24.24
CA ALA A 428 25.21 38.02 24.95
C ALA A 428 24.33 39.03 24.18
N THR A 429 23.66 38.61 23.10
CA THR A 429 22.82 39.50 22.26
C THR A 429 21.34 39.09 22.23
N ALA A 430 20.88 38.31 23.22
CA ALA A 430 19.53 37.76 23.28
C ALA A 430 18.78 38.08 24.59
N THR A 431 18.93 39.29 25.15
CA THR A 431 18.23 39.71 26.39
C THR A 431 17.75 41.17 26.43
N GLN A 432 17.55 41.85 25.30
CA GLN A 432 17.00 43.21 25.27
C GLN A 432 15.49 43.34 25.05
N VAL A 433 14.72 42.26 25.22
CA VAL A 433 13.25 42.37 25.26
C VAL A 433 12.73 41.58 26.45
N GLY A 434 11.99 42.25 27.32
CA GLY A 434 11.56 41.73 28.61
C GLY A 434 10.46 40.67 28.52
N GLY A 435 10.52 39.71 29.44
CA GLY A 435 9.38 38.88 29.82
C GLY A 435 9.51 37.39 29.53
N VAL A 436 10.49 36.69 30.13
CA VAL A 436 10.39 35.23 30.38
C VAL A 436 11.12 34.89 31.68
N TYR A 437 10.44 34.17 32.57
CA TYR A 437 10.96 33.62 33.83
C TYR A 437 11.58 32.23 33.64
N ASN A 438 12.66 31.97 34.37
CA ASN A 438 13.26 30.66 34.62
C ASN A 438 12.81 30.13 36.00
N ALA A 439 12.80 28.80 36.15
CA ALA A 439 13.11 28.09 37.41
C ALA A 439 13.31 26.59 37.04
N SER A 440 14.55 26.09 36.95
CA SER A 440 15.38 25.49 38.02
C SER A 440 14.79 24.18 38.57
N ASP A 441 15.49 23.10 38.89
CA ASP A 441 16.86 22.57 38.80
C ASP A 441 16.73 21.15 39.40
N MET A 442 17.49 20.14 38.94
CA MET A 442 18.13 19.12 39.80
C MET A 442 18.83 17.98 39.02
N ASP A 443 20.16 18.07 39.05
CA ASP A 443 21.19 17.06 39.38
C ASP A 443 21.00 15.54 39.09
N ASN A 444 21.57 15.13 37.95
CA ASN A 444 22.62 14.13 37.66
C ASN A 444 22.97 12.88 38.53
N ARG A 445 23.38 11.83 37.77
CA ARG A 445 24.24 10.63 38.03
C ARG A 445 23.53 9.32 38.48
N ASN A 446 23.84 8.10 38.01
CA ASN A 446 24.90 7.55 37.14
C ASN A 446 24.60 6.06 36.74
N ILE A 447 24.98 5.65 35.52
CA ILE A 447 25.78 4.45 35.12
C ILE A 447 25.24 2.98 35.26
N TYR A 448 25.06 2.35 34.07
CA TYR A 448 25.33 0.95 33.58
C TYR A 448 25.02 -0.31 34.42
N ARG A 449 24.22 -1.26 33.85
CA ARG A 449 24.67 -2.58 33.28
C ARG A 449 23.52 -3.57 32.97
N ASN A 450 23.70 -4.26 31.85
CA ASN A 450 23.19 -5.54 31.31
C ASN A 450 22.25 -6.49 32.07
N SER A 451 21.58 -7.31 31.23
CA SER A 451 21.05 -8.69 31.36
C SER A 451 19.52 -8.76 31.43
N GLY A 452 18.81 -9.67 30.75
CA GLY A 452 19.16 -10.77 29.86
C GLY A 452 17.86 -11.37 29.29
N LEU A 453 18.00 -12.15 28.22
CA LEU A 453 16.97 -13.01 27.65
C LEU A 453 16.51 -14.07 28.66
N GLN A 454 15.21 -14.43 28.65
CA GLN A 454 14.81 -15.82 28.91
C GLN A 454 13.73 -16.27 27.91
N LYS A 455 14.05 -17.36 27.22
CA LYS A 455 13.17 -18.27 26.50
C LYS A 455 12.54 -19.22 27.52
N GLU A 456 11.27 -19.55 27.35
CA GLU A 456 10.74 -20.82 27.88
C GLU A 456 10.30 -21.71 26.72
N GLN A 457 10.98 -22.85 26.62
CA GLN A 457 10.54 -24.01 25.88
C GLN A 457 9.57 -24.80 26.75
N ASN A 458 8.51 -25.32 26.15
CA ASN A 458 8.02 -26.65 26.51
C ASN A 458 7.51 -27.37 25.26
N LYS A 459 8.16 -28.50 24.98
CA LYS A 459 7.72 -29.52 24.02
C LYS A 459 6.83 -30.51 24.76
N THR A 460 5.67 -30.84 24.20
CA THR A 460 5.25 -32.23 23.94
C THR A 460 4.12 -32.22 22.93
N GLY A 461 4.25 -33.10 21.93
CA GLY A 461 3.41 -33.16 20.74
C GLY A 461 1.95 -33.48 21.05
N THR A 462 1.10 -32.55 20.65
CA THR A 462 -0.30 -32.71 20.25
C THR A 462 -0.58 -31.47 19.39
N LEU A 463 -1.45 -31.56 18.37
CA LEU A 463 -1.89 -30.36 17.61
C LEU A 463 -2.49 -29.34 18.59
N THR A 464 -1.71 -28.35 19.00
CA THR A 464 -2.13 -27.31 19.95
C THR A 464 -2.28 -25.99 19.20
N THR A 465 -3.53 -25.55 19.05
CA THR A 465 -3.88 -24.18 18.68
C THR A 465 -3.53 -23.27 19.86
N ASN A 466 -2.56 -22.37 19.70
CA ASN A 466 -2.29 -21.35 20.72
C ASN A 466 -3.27 -20.18 20.50
N TYR A 467 -4.14 -19.96 21.49
CA TYR A 467 -5.37 -19.18 21.37
C TYR A 467 -5.19 -17.68 21.08
N LEU A 468 -5.66 -17.25 19.89
CA LEU A 468 -6.86 -16.42 19.74
C LEU A 468 -7.91 -17.36 19.11
N ALA A 469 -9.00 -17.69 19.80
CA ALA A 469 -9.86 -18.83 19.43
C ALA A 469 -10.83 -18.51 18.27
N ASN A 470 -10.37 -17.85 17.21
CA ASN A 470 -11.21 -17.57 16.05
C ASN A 470 -11.77 -18.87 15.47
N SER A 471 -13.08 -18.93 15.26
CA SER A 471 -13.75 -20.13 14.75
C SER A 471 -13.98 -20.05 13.26
N LEU A 472 -13.78 -21.17 12.56
CA LEU A 472 -14.12 -21.32 11.15
C LEU A 472 -15.49 -21.97 11.04
N LYS A 473 -16.37 -21.36 10.25
CA LYS A 473 -17.64 -21.93 9.85
C LYS A 473 -17.64 -22.14 8.35
N GLU A 474 -17.82 -23.39 7.94
CA GLU A 474 -17.95 -23.77 6.54
C GLU A 474 -19.43 -23.86 6.20
N THR A 475 -19.83 -23.22 5.10
CA THR A 475 -21.13 -23.46 4.48
C THR A 475 -20.93 -24.10 3.10
N VAL A 476 -22.04 -24.43 2.43
CA VAL A 476 -22.01 -25.04 1.09
C VAL A 476 -21.27 -24.17 0.05
N THR A 477 -21.21 -22.84 0.26
CA THR A 477 -20.68 -21.91 -0.75
C THR A 477 -19.65 -20.91 -0.22
N ASN A 478 -19.35 -20.89 1.08
CA ASN A 478 -18.39 -19.94 1.64
C ASN A 478 -17.70 -20.44 2.93
N LEU A 479 -16.59 -19.78 3.25
CA LEU A 479 -15.87 -19.89 4.51
C LEU A 479 -16.09 -18.59 5.30
N GLU A 480 -16.44 -18.71 6.59
CA GLU A 480 -16.59 -17.60 7.53
C GLU A 480 -15.60 -17.76 8.68
N TYR A 481 -14.68 -16.81 8.82
CA TYR A 481 -13.77 -16.71 9.98
C TYR A 481 -14.36 -15.73 10.99
N LEU A 482 -14.78 -16.24 12.13
CA LEU A 482 -15.30 -15.46 13.24
C LEU A 482 -14.12 -14.96 14.09
N ILE A 483 -13.94 -13.64 14.14
CA ILE A 483 -12.87 -13.02 14.91
C ILE A 483 -13.39 -12.73 16.33
N ASP A 484 -12.78 -13.37 17.32
CA ASP A 484 -13.24 -13.32 18.71
C ASP A 484 -13.05 -11.94 19.34
N LEU A 485 -11.93 -11.29 19.00
CA LEU A 485 -11.59 -9.98 19.53
C LEU A 485 -12.24 -8.87 18.69
N PRO A 486 -12.83 -7.84 19.33
CA PRO A 486 -13.32 -6.70 18.61
C PRO A 486 -12.16 -5.87 18.05
N TYR A 487 -12.36 -5.29 16.87
CA TYR A 487 -11.37 -4.45 16.20
C TYR A 487 -11.92 -3.06 15.94
N SER A 488 -11.00 -2.09 15.79
CA SER A 488 -11.33 -0.76 15.30
C SER A 488 -10.64 -0.53 13.97
N ILE A 489 -11.41 -0.21 12.93
CA ILE A 489 -10.95 0.01 11.55
C ILE A 489 -11.43 1.40 11.10
N PRO A 490 -10.54 2.41 11.06
CA PRO A 490 -10.84 3.74 10.56
C PRO A 490 -11.28 3.74 9.09
N SER A 491 -12.03 4.78 8.69
CA SER A 491 -12.48 4.96 7.31
C SER A 491 -11.47 5.75 6.48
N ASP A 492 -10.23 5.25 6.39
CA ASP A 492 -9.12 5.89 5.70
C ASP A 492 -8.66 5.17 4.41
N GLY A 493 -9.20 3.98 4.15
CA GLY A 493 -8.82 3.16 3.00
C GLY A 493 -7.49 2.41 3.17
N GLU A 494 -6.84 2.51 4.33
CA GLU A 494 -5.58 1.82 4.62
C GLU A 494 -5.81 0.35 4.98
N ASP A 495 -4.77 -0.46 4.81
CA ASP A 495 -4.83 -1.90 5.10
C ASP A 495 -4.47 -2.18 6.57
N TYR A 496 -5.41 -2.77 7.31
CA TYR A 496 -5.23 -3.18 8.70
C TYR A 496 -5.11 -4.70 8.80
N SER A 497 -4.04 -5.18 9.43
CA SER A 497 -3.81 -6.62 9.60
C SER A 497 -4.59 -7.18 10.79
N ILE A 498 -5.40 -8.20 10.55
CA ILE A 498 -6.12 -8.97 11.57
C ILE A 498 -5.60 -10.39 11.56
N LYS A 499 -5.10 -10.87 12.70
CA LYS A 499 -4.69 -12.27 12.85
C LYS A 499 -5.93 -13.16 12.92
N ILE A 500 -6.01 -14.12 12.01
CA ILE A 500 -7.09 -15.11 11.93
C ILE A 500 -6.75 -16.32 12.80
N LYS A 501 -5.63 -16.98 12.57
CA LYS A 501 -5.21 -18.17 13.33
C LYS A 501 -3.74 -18.42 13.09
N ASP A 502 -3.16 -19.35 13.83
CA ASP A 502 -1.89 -19.97 13.47
C ASP A 502 -2.02 -21.49 13.50
N VAL A 503 -1.23 -22.15 12.67
CA VAL A 503 -1.17 -23.60 12.55
C VAL A 503 0.28 -24.02 12.57
N SER A 504 0.59 -25.06 13.34
CA SER A 504 1.91 -25.70 13.35
C SER A 504 1.79 -27.11 12.78
N LEU A 505 2.56 -27.41 11.73
CA LEU A 505 2.51 -28.69 11.04
C LEU A 505 3.92 -29.23 10.72
N PRO A 506 4.14 -30.54 10.89
CA PRO A 506 5.37 -31.16 10.42
C PRO A 506 5.40 -31.14 8.89
N VAL A 507 6.51 -30.70 8.32
CA VAL A 507 6.73 -30.65 6.86
C VAL A 507 8.06 -31.31 6.51
N ASN A 508 8.19 -31.74 5.26
CA ASN A 508 9.46 -32.21 4.75
C ASN A 508 10.27 -31.04 4.21
N TYR A 509 11.48 -30.85 4.73
CA TYR A 509 12.40 -29.86 4.20
C TYR A 509 13.33 -30.51 3.18
N VAL A 510 13.32 -29.99 1.95
CA VAL A 510 14.08 -30.56 0.83
C VAL A 510 14.88 -29.45 0.16
N TYR A 511 16.15 -29.72 -0.10
CA TYR A 511 16.99 -28.84 -0.90
C TYR A 511 16.78 -29.13 -2.38
N HIS A 512 16.64 -28.10 -3.21
CA HIS A 512 16.51 -28.21 -4.66
C HIS A 512 17.61 -27.44 -5.38
N ALA A 513 18.13 -28.02 -6.46
CA ALA A 513 19.13 -27.37 -7.32
C ALA A 513 18.85 -27.63 -8.80
N ILE A 514 18.86 -26.57 -9.60
CA ILE A 514 18.68 -26.63 -11.06
C ILE A 514 19.85 -25.88 -11.72
N PRO A 515 21.08 -26.44 -11.69
CA PRO A 515 22.31 -25.72 -12.04
C PRO A 515 22.43 -25.29 -13.49
N LYS A 516 21.58 -25.84 -14.38
CA LYS A 516 21.41 -25.35 -15.74
C LYS A 516 20.81 -23.94 -15.78
N LEU A 517 19.91 -23.61 -14.86
CA LEU A 517 19.24 -22.31 -14.76
C LEU A 517 19.96 -21.38 -13.78
N GLU A 518 20.30 -21.89 -12.60
CA GLU A 518 20.95 -21.11 -11.55
C GLU A 518 21.81 -22.01 -10.64
N LYS A 519 22.99 -21.53 -10.23
CA LYS A 519 23.97 -22.31 -9.45
C LYS A 519 23.61 -22.44 -7.96
N ASP A 520 22.61 -21.71 -7.50
CA ASP A 520 22.23 -21.66 -6.10
C ASP A 520 21.33 -22.83 -5.72
N VAL A 521 21.40 -23.22 -4.44
CA VAL A 521 20.58 -24.27 -3.86
C VAL A 521 19.48 -23.63 -3.01
N PHE A 522 18.25 -24.08 -3.20
CA PHE A 522 17.07 -23.55 -2.53
C PHE A 522 16.59 -24.53 -1.47
N LEU A 523 16.35 -24.07 -0.26
CA LEU A 523 15.65 -24.83 0.76
C LEU A 523 14.15 -24.65 0.55
N THR A 524 13.38 -25.74 0.53
CA THR A 524 11.92 -25.68 0.41
C THR A 524 11.25 -26.47 1.53
N ALA A 525 10.06 -26.04 1.93
CA ALA A 525 9.14 -26.79 2.77
C ALA A 525 8.04 -27.39 1.90
N GLU A 526 7.93 -28.71 1.91
CA GLU A 526 6.87 -29.44 1.22
C GLU A 526 5.71 -29.71 2.18
N ILE A 527 4.58 -29.06 1.91
CA ILE A 527 3.33 -29.20 2.65
C ILE A 527 2.44 -30.19 1.88
N ARG A 528 2.27 -31.39 2.45
CA ARG A 528 1.31 -32.38 1.97
C ARG A 528 -0.07 -32.11 2.57
N ASP A 529 -1.12 -32.56 1.90
CA ASP A 529 -2.52 -32.42 2.34
C ASP A 529 -2.91 -30.96 2.64
N TRP A 530 -2.29 -30.01 1.93
CA TRP A 530 -2.47 -28.58 2.15
C TRP A 530 -3.94 -28.13 2.00
N ALA A 531 -4.76 -28.90 1.28
CA ALA A 531 -6.19 -28.66 1.15
C ALA A 531 -6.92 -28.61 2.51
N GLN A 532 -6.48 -29.40 3.51
CA GLN A 532 -7.08 -29.40 4.86
C GLN A 532 -6.81 -28.10 5.64
N LEU A 533 -5.84 -27.30 5.18
CA LEU A 533 -5.48 -26.04 5.81
C LEU A 533 -6.46 -24.91 5.47
N ASN A 534 -7.32 -25.12 4.46
CA ASN A 534 -8.21 -24.11 3.90
C ASN A 534 -7.44 -22.83 3.53
N LEU A 535 -6.28 -23.01 2.89
CA LEU A 535 -5.52 -21.92 2.29
C LEU A 535 -6.32 -21.35 1.12
N LEU A 536 -6.30 -20.03 1.03
CA LEU A 536 -6.84 -19.24 -0.08
C LEU A 536 -5.68 -18.65 -0.86
N SER A 537 -5.83 -18.53 -2.19
CA SER A 537 -4.86 -17.80 -3.01
C SER A 537 -4.61 -16.39 -2.45
N GLY A 538 -3.35 -16.04 -2.26
CA GLY A 538 -2.98 -14.84 -1.52
C GLY A 538 -1.48 -14.62 -1.41
N LYS A 539 -1.09 -13.46 -0.88
CA LYS A 539 0.32 -13.15 -0.66
C LYS A 539 0.83 -13.86 0.58
N SER A 540 2.12 -14.18 0.58
CA SER A 540 2.79 -14.77 1.72
C SER A 540 4.17 -14.17 1.95
N SER A 541 4.52 -14.01 3.22
CA SER A 541 5.87 -13.67 3.68
C SER A 541 6.54 -14.92 4.22
N ILE A 542 7.83 -15.06 4.00
CA ILE A 542 8.60 -16.22 4.45
C ILE A 542 9.69 -15.77 5.41
N TYR A 543 9.77 -16.46 6.54
CA TYR A 543 10.73 -16.20 7.61
C TYR A 543 11.50 -17.48 7.94
N TYR A 544 12.83 -17.38 7.91
CA TYR A 544 13.73 -18.41 8.38
C TYR A 544 14.61 -17.86 9.50
N GLN A 545 14.66 -18.51 10.66
CA GLN A 545 15.41 -18.04 11.85
C GLN A 545 15.06 -16.59 12.24
N SER A 546 13.77 -16.28 12.31
CA SER A 546 13.24 -14.92 12.54
C SER A 546 13.68 -13.85 11.53
N THR A 547 14.32 -14.24 10.42
CA THR A 547 14.78 -13.34 9.36
C THR A 547 13.84 -13.47 8.17
N PHE A 548 13.38 -12.33 7.64
CA PHE A 548 12.61 -12.30 6.41
C PHE A 548 13.47 -12.75 5.23
N THR A 549 13.07 -13.83 4.55
CA THR A 549 13.83 -14.40 3.43
C THR A 549 13.21 -14.14 2.07
N GLY A 550 11.93 -13.75 2.02
CA GLY A 550 11.28 -13.32 0.78
C GLY A 550 9.75 -13.26 0.87
N GLU A 551 9.16 -12.80 -0.23
CA GLU A 551 7.72 -12.88 -0.48
C GLU A 551 7.43 -13.95 -1.53
N SER A 552 6.25 -14.55 -1.45
CA SER A 552 5.71 -15.44 -2.47
C SER A 552 4.20 -15.25 -2.59
N ALA A 553 3.59 -15.86 -3.61
CA ALA A 553 2.16 -15.94 -3.75
C ALA A 553 1.75 -17.41 -3.67
N ILE A 554 0.73 -17.69 -2.85
CA ILE A 554 0.06 -18.98 -2.85
C ILE A 554 -0.98 -18.94 -3.96
N ASP A 555 -0.89 -19.88 -4.89
CA ASP A 555 -1.90 -20.11 -5.91
C ASP A 555 -2.50 -21.50 -5.68
N THR A 556 -3.67 -21.54 -5.06
CA THR A 556 -4.34 -22.80 -4.72
C THR A 556 -5.00 -23.46 -5.93
N ASP A 557 -5.25 -22.72 -7.01
CA ASP A 557 -5.99 -23.22 -8.18
C ASP A 557 -5.09 -24.04 -9.11
N HIS A 558 -3.79 -23.76 -9.09
CA HIS A 558 -2.78 -24.43 -9.93
C HIS A 558 -1.82 -25.33 -9.14
N SER A 559 -2.04 -25.47 -7.83
CA SER A 559 -1.21 -26.32 -6.97
C SER A 559 -1.61 -27.79 -7.07
N GLY A 560 -0.63 -28.69 -7.23
CA GLY A 560 -0.84 -30.14 -7.14
C GLY A 560 -1.02 -30.61 -5.69
N ASP A 561 -0.85 -31.92 -5.45
CA ASP A 561 -1.08 -32.54 -4.13
C ASP A 561 -0.10 -32.07 -3.04
N THR A 562 1.01 -31.43 -3.42
CA THR A 562 2.03 -30.90 -2.51
C THR A 562 2.27 -29.42 -2.82
N LEU A 563 2.14 -28.58 -1.79
CA LEU A 563 2.46 -27.17 -1.86
C LEU A 563 3.91 -26.96 -1.40
N SER A 564 4.77 -26.49 -2.32
CA SER A 564 6.18 -26.24 -2.05
C SER A 564 6.42 -24.75 -1.77
N ILE A 565 6.90 -24.42 -0.58
CA ILE A 565 7.25 -23.06 -0.18
C ILE A 565 8.76 -22.92 -0.13
N SER A 566 9.34 -22.03 -0.95
CA SER A 566 10.77 -21.74 -0.90
C SER A 566 11.11 -20.94 0.35
N LEU A 567 12.04 -21.42 1.17
CA LEU A 567 12.52 -20.77 2.39
C LEU A 567 13.74 -19.88 2.17
N GLY A 568 14.31 -19.90 0.96
CA GLY A 568 15.45 -19.10 0.56
C GLY A 568 16.63 -19.93 0.06
N ARG A 569 17.72 -19.23 -0.30
CA ARG A 569 18.97 -19.81 -0.80
C ARG A 569 19.87 -20.25 0.36
N ASP A 570 20.60 -21.34 0.18
CA ASP A 570 21.58 -21.82 1.15
C ASP A 570 22.97 -21.95 0.54
N ASN A 571 23.77 -20.89 0.72
CA ASN A 571 25.11 -20.79 0.15
C ASN A 571 26.13 -21.77 0.76
N ASN A 572 25.75 -22.55 1.78
CA ASN A 572 26.59 -23.59 2.35
C ASN A 572 26.53 -24.90 1.55
N ILE A 573 25.68 -24.98 0.54
CA ILE A 573 25.62 -26.10 -0.40
C ILE A 573 26.01 -25.55 -1.76
N LEU A 574 27.12 -26.04 -2.31
CA LEU A 574 27.65 -25.56 -3.57
C LEU A 574 27.27 -26.53 -4.69
N VAL A 575 26.72 -26.01 -5.78
CA VAL A 575 26.44 -26.78 -7.00
C VAL A 575 27.12 -26.09 -8.18
N ASN A 576 27.82 -26.88 -9.01
CA ASN A 576 28.39 -26.39 -10.26
C ASN A 576 28.12 -27.41 -11.38
N ARG A 577 27.66 -26.90 -12.53
CA ARG A 577 27.47 -27.68 -13.76
C ARG A 577 28.54 -27.25 -14.77
N GLU A 578 29.30 -28.22 -15.26
CA GLU A 578 30.37 -27.97 -16.22
C GLU A 578 30.39 -29.03 -17.34
N GLY A 579 30.80 -28.60 -18.54
CA GLY A 579 30.89 -29.49 -19.69
C GLY A 579 32.02 -30.51 -19.50
N ASN A 580 31.70 -31.80 -19.60
CA ASN A 580 32.67 -32.87 -19.51
C ASN A 580 33.31 -33.11 -20.89
N LYS A 581 34.45 -32.44 -21.11
CA LYS A 581 35.20 -32.51 -22.39
C LYS A 581 35.67 -33.91 -22.76
N ALA A 582 35.83 -34.82 -21.79
CA ALA A 582 36.24 -36.19 -22.06
C ALA A 582 35.13 -37.02 -22.74
N LEU A 583 33.87 -36.61 -22.57
CA LEU A 583 32.71 -37.24 -23.20
C LEU A 583 32.34 -36.55 -24.53
N PHE A 584 32.87 -35.37 -24.81
CA PHE A 584 32.56 -34.63 -26.03
C PHE A 584 33.18 -35.29 -27.26
N ASP A 585 32.36 -35.51 -28.28
CA ASP A 585 32.79 -36.05 -29.57
C ASP A 585 31.91 -35.48 -30.69
N LYS A 586 32.51 -35.12 -31.82
CA LYS A 586 31.80 -34.57 -32.98
C LYS A 586 32.24 -35.29 -34.24
N ARG A 587 31.33 -36.04 -34.84
CA ARG A 587 31.58 -36.84 -36.05
C ARG A 587 30.69 -36.42 -37.19
N VAL A 588 31.31 -36.27 -38.35
CA VAL A 588 30.62 -36.02 -39.61
C VAL A 588 30.30 -37.36 -40.28
N MET A 589 29.02 -37.64 -40.53
CA MET A 589 28.52 -38.90 -41.09
C MET A 589 27.67 -38.62 -42.35
N GLY A 590 28.33 -38.55 -43.51
CA GLY A 590 27.63 -38.25 -44.78
C GLY A 590 26.96 -36.87 -44.75
N ASN A 591 25.63 -36.83 -44.85
CA ASN A 591 24.83 -35.60 -44.78
C ASN A 591 24.45 -35.18 -43.35
N TYR A 592 24.84 -35.96 -42.34
CA TYR A 592 24.52 -35.71 -40.94
C TYR A 592 25.78 -35.39 -40.13
N ILE A 593 25.58 -34.74 -39.00
CA ILE A 593 26.56 -34.55 -37.92
C ILE A 593 26.00 -35.29 -36.71
N LYS A 594 26.82 -36.11 -36.03
CA LYS A 594 26.51 -36.68 -34.72
C LYS A 594 27.43 -36.01 -33.69
N GLU A 595 26.85 -35.35 -32.71
CA GLU A 595 27.57 -34.74 -31.58
C GLU A 595 27.20 -35.45 -30.29
N VAL A 596 28.20 -35.74 -29.47
CA VAL A 596 28.05 -36.27 -28.11
C VAL A 596 28.40 -35.15 -27.14
N ILE A 597 27.52 -34.92 -26.18
CA ILE A 597 27.68 -33.90 -25.14
C ILE A 597 27.56 -34.58 -23.79
N GLY A 598 28.50 -34.27 -22.89
CA GLY A 598 28.50 -34.74 -21.51
C GLY A 598 28.62 -33.59 -20.54
N TRP A 599 28.02 -33.76 -19.37
CA TRP A 599 27.99 -32.78 -18.30
C TRP A 599 28.33 -33.44 -16.97
N ASP A 600 29.12 -32.75 -16.16
CA ASP A 600 29.34 -33.08 -14.76
C ASP A 600 28.66 -32.03 -13.87
N ILE A 601 27.85 -32.50 -12.93
CA ILE A 601 27.25 -31.69 -11.88
C ILE A 601 27.94 -32.05 -10.57
N THR A 602 28.74 -31.14 -10.06
CA THR A 602 29.40 -31.27 -8.76
C THR A 602 28.53 -30.65 -7.68
N ILE A 603 28.19 -31.42 -6.64
CA ILE A 603 27.51 -30.94 -5.43
C ILE A 603 28.43 -31.12 -4.22
N LYS A 604 28.50 -30.11 -3.35
CA LYS A 604 29.25 -30.18 -2.08
C LYS A 604 28.42 -29.66 -0.92
N ASN A 605 28.27 -30.48 0.12
CA ASN A 605 27.64 -30.08 1.38
C ASN A 605 28.70 -29.51 2.33
N ASN A 606 28.82 -28.18 2.49
CA ASN A 606 29.75 -27.58 3.46
C ASN A 606 29.16 -27.46 4.88
N LYS A 607 27.98 -28.05 5.13
CA LYS A 607 27.37 -28.04 6.48
C LYS A 607 27.97 -29.14 7.35
N ASN A 608 27.74 -29.01 8.65
CA ASN A 608 28.03 -30.01 9.67
C ASN A 608 26.89 -31.03 9.87
N THR A 609 25.88 -31.03 8.99
CA THR A 609 24.69 -31.88 9.06
C THR A 609 24.47 -32.58 7.73
N THR A 610 23.89 -33.78 7.78
CA THR A 610 23.46 -34.52 6.59
C THR A 610 22.29 -33.81 5.92
N ILE A 611 22.30 -33.70 4.59
CA ILE A 611 21.25 -33.05 3.82
C ILE A 611 20.64 -34.02 2.80
N LYS A 612 19.36 -33.81 2.48
CA LYS A 612 18.70 -34.41 1.32
C LYS A 612 18.50 -33.35 0.25
N ILE A 613 18.99 -33.62 -0.95
CA ILE A 613 18.94 -32.69 -2.08
C ILE A 613 18.39 -33.39 -3.32
N THR A 614 17.47 -32.70 -3.99
CA THR A 614 16.94 -33.03 -5.31
C THR A 614 17.65 -32.15 -6.35
N VAL A 615 18.37 -32.78 -7.27
CA VAL A 615 19.08 -32.08 -8.35
C VAL A 615 18.36 -32.38 -9.66
N GLU A 616 18.07 -31.33 -10.43
CA GLU A 616 17.40 -31.46 -11.73
C GLU A 616 18.22 -30.88 -12.88
N ASP A 617 18.15 -31.55 -14.01
CA ASP A 617 18.64 -31.09 -15.31
C ASP A 617 17.74 -31.67 -16.42
N GLN A 618 18.15 -31.59 -17.69
CA GLN A 618 17.33 -32.06 -18.80
C GLN A 618 18.18 -32.63 -19.96
N PHE A 619 17.67 -33.70 -20.56
CA PHE A 619 18.00 -34.09 -21.92
C PHE A 619 17.24 -33.21 -22.92
N PRO A 620 17.83 -32.86 -24.08
CA PRO A 620 17.09 -32.19 -25.14
C PRO A 620 16.02 -33.13 -25.72
N ILE A 621 14.94 -32.55 -26.25
CA ILE A 621 13.92 -33.24 -27.03
C ILE A 621 13.81 -32.57 -28.40
N SER A 622 13.61 -33.39 -29.43
CA SER A 622 13.34 -32.91 -30.78
C SER A 622 11.87 -33.10 -31.14
N GLU A 623 11.22 -32.04 -31.62
CA GLU A 623 9.93 -32.13 -32.30
C GLU A 623 10.08 -32.50 -33.79
N ARG A 624 11.30 -32.45 -34.32
CA ARG A 624 11.61 -32.73 -35.72
C ARG A 624 12.12 -34.14 -35.90
N LYS A 625 11.50 -34.88 -36.81
CA LYS A 625 11.96 -36.22 -37.21
C LYS A 625 13.36 -36.22 -37.84
N SER A 626 13.86 -35.07 -38.32
CA SER A 626 15.21 -34.93 -38.89
C SER A 626 16.33 -34.91 -37.84
N ILE A 627 16.00 -34.71 -36.56
CA ILE A 627 16.96 -34.64 -35.46
C ILE A 627 16.68 -35.79 -34.50
N GLU A 628 17.66 -36.70 -34.38
CA GLU A 628 17.61 -37.86 -33.50
C GLU A 628 18.38 -37.55 -32.21
N VAL A 629 17.73 -37.66 -31.06
CA VAL A 629 18.37 -37.52 -29.74
C VAL A 629 18.46 -38.90 -29.08
N GLU A 630 19.67 -39.32 -28.73
CA GLU A 630 19.95 -40.59 -28.05
C GLU A 630 20.54 -40.29 -26.66
N ARG A 631 19.92 -40.83 -25.60
CA ARG A 631 20.37 -40.66 -24.21
C ARG A 631 21.44 -41.71 -23.93
N LEU A 632 22.67 -41.29 -23.60
CA LEU A 632 23.81 -42.19 -23.45
C LEU A 632 24.02 -42.65 -22.00
N GLY A 633 23.62 -41.82 -21.02
CA GLY A 633 23.63 -42.23 -19.62
C GLY A 633 23.25 -41.09 -18.66
N ALA A 634 22.63 -41.46 -17.54
CA ALA A 634 22.39 -40.60 -16.37
C ALA A 634 22.25 -41.52 -15.15
N GLU A 635 23.38 -41.97 -14.60
CA GLU A 635 23.38 -42.98 -13.55
C GLU A 635 22.69 -42.48 -12.28
N GLY A 636 21.83 -43.32 -11.69
CA GLY A 636 21.07 -43.00 -10.48
C GLY A 636 19.97 -41.94 -10.64
N ALA A 637 19.69 -41.49 -11.88
CA ALA A 637 18.64 -40.52 -12.15
C ALA A 637 17.30 -41.18 -12.49
N LYS A 638 16.20 -40.52 -12.11
CA LYS A 638 14.87 -40.73 -12.71
C LYS A 638 14.77 -39.84 -13.96
N VAL A 639 14.36 -40.40 -15.10
CA VAL A 639 14.27 -39.67 -16.38
C VAL A 639 12.83 -39.67 -16.89
N ASN A 640 12.28 -38.49 -17.14
CA ASN A 640 10.97 -38.33 -17.76
C ASN A 640 11.12 -38.38 -19.29
N GLY A 641 10.44 -39.35 -19.93
CA GLY A 641 10.48 -39.60 -21.37
C GLY A 641 10.03 -38.40 -22.21
N ASP A 642 8.93 -37.78 -21.82
CA ASP A 642 8.18 -36.80 -22.61
C ASP A 642 8.71 -35.38 -22.47
N THR A 643 9.34 -35.06 -21.33
CA THR A 643 9.90 -33.73 -21.04
C THR A 643 11.42 -33.70 -21.03
N GLY A 644 12.07 -34.86 -21.03
CA GLY A 644 13.53 -34.97 -20.99
C GLY A 644 14.12 -34.67 -19.61
N ARG A 645 13.30 -34.32 -18.62
CA ARG A 645 13.74 -33.98 -17.26
C ARG A 645 14.50 -35.15 -16.62
N ILE A 646 15.63 -34.83 -15.99
CA ILE A 646 16.50 -35.74 -15.25
C ILE A 646 16.50 -35.30 -13.79
N THR A 647 16.21 -36.22 -12.86
CA THR A 647 16.11 -35.92 -11.43
C THR A 647 16.93 -36.90 -10.61
N TRP A 648 17.83 -36.39 -9.76
CA TRP A 648 18.57 -37.15 -8.76
C TRP A 648 18.12 -36.78 -7.35
N GLU A 649 17.77 -37.78 -6.53
CA GLU A 649 17.51 -37.63 -5.10
C GLU A 649 18.71 -38.17 -4.33
N ILE A 650 19.40 -37.32 -3.57
CA ILE A 650 20.69 -37.65 -2.96
C ILE A 650 20.70 -37.25 -1.50
N GLU A 651 21.22 -38.15 -0.66
CA GLU A 651 21.61 -37.83 0.71
C GLU A 651 23.13 -37.58 0.76
N LEU A 652 23.55 -36.41 1.26
CA LEU A 652 24.96 -36.01 1.38
C LEU A 652 25.33 -35.81 2.85
N GLN A 653 26.36 -36.53 3.30
CA GLN A 653 26.94 -36.39 4.62
C GLN A 653 27.67 -35.03 4.78
N PRO A 654 27.97 -34.62 6.02
CA PRO A 654 28.74 -33.39 6.27
C PRO A 654 30.07 -33.38 5.50
N ASN A 655 30.38 -32.27 4.83
CA ASN A 655 31.58 -32.07 3.99
C ASN A 655 31.71 -33.02 2.78
N GLU A 656 30.69 -33.82 2.47
CA GLU A 656 30.71 -34.72 1.33
C GLU A 656 30.63 -33.95 0.01
N LYS A 657 31.38 -34.43 -1.00
CA LYS A 657 31.32 -33.97 -2.38
C LYS A 657 30.89 -35.14 -3.27
N LYS A 658 29.90 -34.92 -4.12
CA LYS A 658 29.43 -35.88 -5.11
C LYS A 658 29.43 -35.28 -6.51
N VAL A 659 29.74 -36.09 -7.51
CA VAL A 659 29.70 -35.71 -8.92
C VAL A 659 28.66 -36.59 -9.61
N LEU A 660 27.73 -35.95 -10.32
CA LEU A 660 26.72 -36.60 -11.15
C LEU A 660 27.10 -36.37 -12.60
N THR A 661 27.14 -37.43 -13.40
CA THR A 661 27.50 -37.34 -14.82
C THR A 661 26.34 -37.81 -15.66
N TYR A 662 26.03 -37.06 -16.71
CA TYR A 662 25.10 -37.50 -17.75
C TYR A 662 25.59 -37.10 -19.13
N SER A 663 25.16 -37.83 -20.15
CA SER A 663 25.52 -37.56 -21.53
C SER A 663 24.43 -37.99 -22.52
N TYR A 664 24.43 -37.34 -23.66
CA TYR A 664 23.51 -37.62 -24.76
C TYR A 664 24.23 -37.38 -26.09
N SER A 665 23.65 -37.91 -27.17
CA SER A 665 24.06 -37.57 -28.52
C SER A 665 22.91 -37.02 -29.33
N VAL A 666 23.23 -36.07 -30.21
CA VAL A 666 22.30 -35.46 -31.14
C VAL A 666 22.83 -35.69 -32.56
N LYS A 667 22.01 -36.30 -33.40
CA LYS A 667 22.30 -36.49 -34.83
C LYS A 667 21.35 -35.63 -35.65
N TYR A 668 21.92 -34.74 -36.46
CA TYR A 668 21.16 -33.73 -37.21
C TYR A 668 21.77 -33.46 -38.60
N PRO A 669 20.99 -32.92 -39.57
CA PRO A 669 21.50 -32.65 -40.91
C PRO A 669 22.53 -31.51 -40.92
N LYS A 670 23.57 -31.61 -41.74
CA LYS A 670 24.65 -30.61 -41.83
C LYS A 670 24.20 -29.18 -42.16
N PHE A 671 23.08 -29.05 -42.86
CA PHE A 671 22.53 -27.75 -43.27
C PHE A 671 21.66 -27.11 -42.18
N GLU A 672 21.33 -27.84 -41.10
CA GLU A 672 20.66 -27.26 -39.94
C GLU A 672 21.69 -26.60 -39.02
N ASN A 673 21.45 -25.34 -38.67
CA ASN A 673 22.24 -24.63 -37.68
C ASN A 673 21.63 -24.89 -36.30
N LEU A 674 22.11 -25.94 -35.63
CA LEU A 674 21.63 -26.33 -34.31
C LEU A 674 22.51 -25.67 -33.23
N LEU A 675 21.91 -24.89 -32.34
CA LEU A 675 22.56 -24.43 -31.12
C LEU A 675 22.48 -25.53 -30.08
N LEU A 676 23.60 -26.22 -29.89
CA LEU A 676 23.81 -27.14 -28.78
C LEU A 676 24.52 -26.37 -27.66
N GLU A 677 24.04 -26.53 -26.42
CA GLU A 677 24.58 -25.88 -25.23
C GLU A 677 26.02 -26.29 -24.89
#